data_AF-A0A3G7Y733-F1
#
_entry.id   AF-A0A3G7Y733-F1
#
_cell.length_a   1.000
_cell.length_b   1.000
_cell.length_c   1.000
_cell.angle_alpha   90.00
_cell.angle_beta   90.00
_cell.angle_gamma   90.00
#
_symmetry.space_group_name_H-M   'P 1'
#
loop_
_entity.id
_entity.type
_entity.pdbx_description
1 polymer ?
#
loop_
_entity_poly.entity_id
_entity_poly.type
_entity_poly.pdbx_seq_one_letter_code
_entity_poly.pdbx_strand_id
1 'polypeptide(L)'
;MAKSNNTQPASTDKKSRSSATEVNFNSSNGPLAEPVPQGLAPRAPRAVDDIVVTNALPHDPGLPPNLMETIVAQTVGVNFEIKKWTDTFPQPGTNPDELQLYVNGVPYGKRIEFIKPLDDLTWPYKSNIKGDDIANHGEYRLSYELFLATGKNEPSGTTLVNVDTVGPAGGMLLDAITLGAGAVDGKVTLTSLAANGDKLTCSVPGRLIARPLDTLHIYKTYTDAEPIKIITNLPLDTSPIEVSLPKDDLIDDGTRVDYMAYRYFDYSKNSTIYPPKLREIEYILTPQPENLSDPAVPAAPLDLRDAQLKLAEVHLFGYDNFRPGQIVQIELVSALSTQIFPHTLPTEPTPTEPAKIEIPWLILVAIYGITGPGTASLRYRVVEEGKPSAWSNTITVAADFSSAAGDPDDPGPVRDYLPLVTVTSSEGLVNKIGPGDTGNATAKCNVYTGAAEGHQLQFYWGGVPIYTPPRTVTQADIDEGTFAVTITAAVIAEGGNELGKKVWYSLTNGVNDNVDTSQSTPVDVLASELQNLTAPQFPKSIDIGGGFRSINCAQSVELGIDTSIVDKVNLKQGDTIRRFWTLYGEGFNSTNKLVEAEILPPIVVANDHSLPGGGENFLVDFATYVQPAILGRVESYYTVLKADGVTQGKSPTAVLLVSRRNAEFGICGAPPVTP
;
A
#
# COMPACT_ATOMS: atom_id res chain seq x y z
N MET A 1 -40.51 16.99 -4.64
CA MET A 1 -40.15 18.32 -5.22
C MET A 1 -39.11 18.03 -6.29
N ALA A 2 -39.17 18.42 -7.56
CA ALA A 2 -40.07 19.24 -8.34
C ALA A 2 -40.34 18.55 -9.70
N LYS A 3 -41.52 18.83 -10.27
CA LYS A 3 -42.05 18.33 -11.55
C LYS A 3 -41.58 19.22 -12.71
N SER A 4 -41.48 18.67 -13.91
CA SER A 4 -41.84 19.44 -15.12
C SER A 4 -42.43 18.50 -16.17
N ASN A 5 -43.70 18.77 -16.46
CA ASN A 5 -44.53 18.17 -17.50
C ASN A 5 -44.23 18.83 -18.84
N ASN A 6 -44.30 18.09 -19.94
CA ASN A 6 -45.05 18.60 -21.09
C ASN A 6 -45.59 17.47 -21.96
N THR A 7 -46.90 17.51 -22.16
CA THR A 7 -47.69 16.53 -22.89
C THR A 7 -48.66 17.30 -23.78
N GLN A 8 -48.76 16.84 -25.03
CA GLN A 8 -49.90 16.96 -25.96
C GLN A 8 -50.14 18.29 -26.71
N PRO A 9 -50.86 18.29 -27.87
CA PRO A 9 -51.83 17.28 -28.32
C PRO A 9 -51.76 16.82 -29.80
N ALA A 10 -52.50 15.74 -30.04
CA ALA A 10 -52.94 15.25 -31.33
C ALA A 10 -53.92 16.21 -32.02
N SER A 11 -53.93 16.18 -33.36
CA SER A 11 -54.97 16.76 -34.20
C SER A 11 -55.57 15.69 -35.11
N THR A 12 -56.83 15.35 -34.85
CA THR A 12 -57.74 14.60 -35.72
C THR A 12 -58.63 15.57 -36.50
N ASP A 13 -58.75 15.39 -37.81
CA ASP A 13 -59.93 15.62 -38.67
C ASP A 13 -59.47 15.56 -40.14
N LYS A 14 -60.22 15.13 -41.16
CA LYS A 14 -61.50 14.44 -41.31
C LYS A 14 -61.60 14.02 -42.80
N LYS A 15 -62.42 12.99 -43.06
CA LYS A 15 -62.90 12.47 -44.36
C LYS A 15 -63.20 13.53 -45.44
N SER A 16 -62.93 13.21 -46.71
CA SER A 16 -63.94 13.27 -47.79
C SER A 16 -63.59 12.47 -49.05
N ARG A 17 -64.65 11.91 -49.65
CA ARG A 17 -64.79 11.08 -50.85
C ARG A 17 -64.32 11.71 -52.17
N SER A 18 -63.85 10.86 -53.10
CA SER A 18 -64.40 10.64 -54.47
C SER A 18 -63.66 9.41 -55.05
N SER A 19 -64.25 8.31 -55.54
CA SER A 19 -65.23 8.06 -56.61
C SER A 19 -64.81 8.60 -58.00
N ALA A 20 -64.12 7.71 -58.74
CA ALA A 20 -64.20 7.41 -60.17
C ALA A 20 -64.18 8.56 -61.21
N THR A 21 -63.19 8.51 -62.12
CA THR A 21 -63.43 8.46 -63.57
C THR A 21 -62.23 7.80 -64.28
N GLU A 22 -62.56 6.88 -65.18
CA GLU A 22 -61.69 6.07 -66.04
C GLU A 22 -60.85 6.91 -67.02
N VAL A 23 -59.62 6.45 -67.30
CA VAL A 23 -59.06 6.44 -68.67
C VAL A 23 -58.18 5.19 -68.85
N ASN A 24 -58.54 4.39 -69.85
CA ASN A 24 -57.90 3.19 -70.38
C ASN A 24 -56.37 3.25 -70.53
N PHE A 25 -55.68 2.16 -70.16
CA PHE A 25 -54.47 1.70 -70.83
C PHE A 25 -54.45 0.16 -70.96
N ASN A 26 -54.04 -0.28 -72.14
CA ASN A 26 -54.09 -1.62 -72.71
C ASN A 26 -53.69 -2.78 -71.80
N SER A 27 -54.51 -3.84 -71.86
CA SER A 27 -54.12 -5.21 -71.55
C SER A 27 -53.07 -5.71 -72.56
N SER A 28 -51.80 -5.68 -72.18
CA SER A 28 -50.75 -6.46 -72.84
C SER A 28 -50.53 -7.76 -72.08
N ASN A 29 -50.84 -8.86 -72.76
CA ASN A 29 -50.69 -10.24 -72.32
C ASN A 29 -49.32 -10.52 -71.67
N GLY A 30 -49.31 -10.81 -70.36
CA GLY A 30 -48.16 -11.39 -69.67
C GLY A 30 -48.06 -12.90 -69.91
N PRO A 31 -46.88 -13.49 -70.08
CA PRO A 31 -46.69 -14.88 -70.56
C PRO A 31 -46.94 -15.95 -69.47
N LEU A 32 -47.80 -15.68 -68.48
CA LEU A 32 -48.02 -16.53 -67.30
C LEU A 32 -49.33 -17.34 -67.34
N ALA A 33 -49.87 -17.63 -68.53
CA ALA A 33 -51.17 -18.29 -68.65
C ALA A 33 -51.21 -19.42 -69.68
N GLU A 34 -50.29 -20.39 -69.64
CA GLU A 34 -50.55 -21.76 -70.13
C GLU A 34 -49.76 -22.82 -69.33
N PRO A 35 -50.38 -23.94 -68.93
CA PRO A 35 -49.66 -25.11 -68.42
C PRO A 35 -49.00 -25.86 -69.59
N VAL A 36 -47.68 -26.03 -69.55
CA VAL A 36 -46.96 -26.84 -70.55
C VAL A 36 -47.23 -28.34 -70.30
N PRO A 37 -47.48 -29.16 -71.36
CA PRO A 37 -47.89 -30.55 -71.18
C PRO A 37 -46.79 -31.43 -70.57
N GLN A 38 -47.16 -32.22 -69.56
CA GLN A 38 -46.41 -33.41 -69.19
C GLN A 38 -46.56 -34.46 -70.30
N GLY A 39 -45.45 -34.79 -70.95
CA GLY A 39 -45.38 -35.89 -71.92
C GLY A 39 -44.28 -35.68 -72.94
N LEU A 40 -43.05 -36.08 -72.62
CA LEU A 40 -42.03 -36.29 -73.64
C LEU A 40 -41.63 -37.75 -73.66
N ALA A 41 -41.91 -38.39 -74.79
CA ALA A 41 -41.35 -39.67 -75.20
C ALA A 41 -39.81 -39.66 -75.13
N PRO A 42 -39.12 -40.82 -75.14
CA PRO A 42 -37.66 -40.88 -75.13
C PRO A 42 -37.10 -40.07 -76.30
N ARG A 43 -36.27 -39.06 -76.01
CA ARG A 43 -35.54 -38.31 -77.04
C ARG A 43 -34.63 -39.30 -77.78
N ALA A 44 -34.65 -39.27 -79.11
CA ALA A 44 -33.66 -39.97 -79.93
C ALA A 44 -32.24 -39.69 -79.42
N PRO A 45 -31.27 -40.61 -79.61
CA PRO A 45 -29.88 -40.35 -79.22
C PRO A 45 -29.40 -39.05 -79.85
N ARG A 46 -29.00 -38.09 -79.01
CA ARG A 46 -28.43 -36.82 -79.45
C ARG A 46 -27.02 -37.07 -79.92
N ALA A 47 -26.59 -36.38 -80.97
CA ALA A 47 -25.25 -36.52 -81.53
C ALA A 47 -24.17 -35.67 -80.81
N VAL A 48 -24.57 -34.90 -79.78
CA VAL A 48 -23.72 -33.95 -79.06
C VAL A 48 -23.86 -34.14 -77.54
N ASP A 49 -22.76 -33.96 -76.81
CA ASP A 49 -22.71 -34.08 -75.34
C ASP A 49 -23.22 -32.80 -74.64
N ASP A 50 -23.57 -32.92 -73.36
CA ASP A 50 -23.97 -31.77 -72.54
C ASP A 50 -22.74 -30.96 -72.07
N ILE A 51 -22.98 -29.71 -71.69
CA ILE A 51 -21.96 -28.82 -71.13
C ILE A 51 -21.46 -29.41 -69.79
N VAL A 52 -20.14 -29.47 -69.59
CA VAL A 52 -19.51 -29.85 -68.33
C VAL A 52 -19.01 -28.60 -67.62
N VAL A 53 -19.51 -28.32 -66.42
CA VAL A 53 -19.06 -27.20 -65.59
C VAL A 53 -17.83 -27.62 -64.78
N THR A 54 -16.77 -26.82 -64.80
CA THR A 54 -15.46 -27.24 -64.28
C THR A 54 -15.02 -26.52 -63.02
N ASN A 55 -15.72 -25.45 -62.62
CA ASN A 55 -15.40 -24.67 -61.41
C ASN A 55 -16.57 -24.62 -60.41
N ALA A 56 -17.50 -25.56 -60.48
CA ALA A 56 -18.51 -25.75 -59.45
C ALA A 56 -17.93 -26.50 -58.24
N LEU A 57 -18.57 -26.33 -57.09
CA LEU A 57 -18.27 -27.08 -55.88
C LEU A 57 -18.56 -28.58 -56.09
N PRO A 58 -17.85 -29.47 -55.35
CA PRO A 58 -18.15 -30.89 -55.34
C PRO A 58 -19.63 -31.17 -55.08
N HIS A 59 -20.21 -32.12 -55.82
CA HIS A 59 -21.60 -32.49 -55.64
C HIS A 59 -21.81 -33.21 -54.30
N ASP A 60 -22.86 -32.83 -53.58
CA ASP A 60 -23.30 -33.48 -52.34
C ASP A 60 -24.81 -33.80 -52.39
N PRO A 61 -25.24 -34.98 -51.91
CA PRO A 61 -26.66 -35.34 -51.83
C PRO A 61 -27.45 -34.35 -50.95
N GLY A 62 -28.40 -33.64 -51.56
CA GLY A 62 -29.23 -32.65 -50.88
C GLY A 62 -28.85 -31.20 -51.19
N LEU A 63 -27.79 -30.98 -51.97
CA LEU A 63 -27.45 -29.69 -52.56
C LEU A 63 -27.74 -29.67 -54.08
N PRO A 64 -28.03 -28.49 -54.66
CA PRO A 64 -28.23 -28.37 -56.10
C PRO A 64 -26.99 -28.80 -56.91
N PRO A 65 -27.16 -29.38 -58.11
CA PRO A 65 -26.03 -29.75 -58.97
C PRO A 65 -25.28 -28.51 -59.46
N ASN A 66 -23.97 -28.64 -59.67
CA ASN A 66 -23.09 -27.55 -60.10
C ASN A 66 -23.28 -26.26 -59.27
N LEU A 67 -23.40 -26.41 -57.94
CA LEU A 67 -23.47 -25.27 -57.04
C LEU A 67 -22.14 -24.52 -57.06
N MET A 68 -22.19 -23.22 -57.23
CA MET A 68 -21.03 -22.35 -57.27
C MET A 68 -20.71 -21.81 -55.88
N GLU A 69 -19.42 -21.65 -55.58
CA GLU A 69 -19.01 -20.75 -54.51
C GLU A 69 -19.35 -19.32 -54.93
N THR A 70 -19.96 -18.53 -54.04
CA THR A 70 -20.55 -17.24 -54.39
C THR A 70 -19.54 -16.28 -54.99
N ILE A 71 -18.38 -16.15 -54.34
CA ILE A 71 -17.34 -15.22 -54.79
C ILE A 71 -16.77 -15.66 -56.14
N VAL A 72 -16.68 -16.98 -56.40
CA VAL A 72 -16.21 -17.53 -57.69
C VAL A 72 -17.22 -17.23 -58.78
N ALA A 73 -18.52 -17.45 -58.53
CA ALA A 73 -19.58 -17.09 -59.47
C ALA A 73 -19.55 -15.61 -59.84
N GLN A 74 -19.35 -14.73 -58.85
CA GLN A 74 -19.36 -13.28 -59.05
C GLN A 74 -18.10 -12.73 -59.71
N THR A 75 -16.92 -13.29 -59.43
CA THR A 75 -15.64 -12.75 -59.91
C THR A 75 -15.09 -13.45 -61.14
N VAL A 76 -15.29 -14.77 -61.23
CA VAL A 76 -14.79 -15.61 -62.33
C VAL A 76 -15.90 -15.98 -63.30
N GLY A 77 -17.11 -16.21 -62.79
CA GLY A 77 -18.22 -16.75 -63.56
C GLY A 77 -18.17 -18.27 -63.69
N VAL A 78 -18.77 -18.82 -64.76
CA VAL A 78 -18.87 -20.27 -64.97
C VAL A 78 -17.92 -20.70 -66.06
N ASN A 79 -16.92 -21.47 -65.67
CA ASN A 79 -16.04 -22.16 -66.60
C ASN A 79 -16.71 -23.46 -67.02
N PHE A 80 -16.73 -23.68 -68.33
CA PHE A 80 -17.34 -24.87 -68.88
C PHE A 80 -16.56 -25.42 -70.06
N GLU A 81 -16.79 -26.71 -70.31
CA GLU A 81 -16.17 -27.48 -71.36
C GLU A 81 -17.25 -28.11 -72.24
N ILE A 82 -17.02 -28.07 -73.56
CA ILE A 82 -17.82 -28.74 -74.57
C ILE A 82 -16.92 -29.74 -75.29
N LYS A 83 -17.31 -31.01 -75.28
CA LYS A 83 -16.55 -32.07 -75.94
C LYS A 83 -16.65 -31.95 -77.47
N LYS A 84 -15.66 -32.50 -78.16
CA LYS A 84 -15.66 -32.58 -79.62
C LYS A 84 -16.89 -33.35 -80.10
N TRP A 85 -17.67 -32.75 -80.99
CA TRP A 85 -18.76 -33.44 -81.69
C TRP A 85 -18.26 -34.16 -82.94
N THR A 86 -19.13 -34.98 -83.55
CA THR A 86 -18.78 -35.72 -84.76
C THR A 86 -18.61 -34.77 -85.94
N ASP A 87 -17.42 -34.75 -86.57
CA ASP A 87 -17.20 -33.94 -87.77
C ASP A 87 -17.85 -34.60 -88.99
N THR A 88 -19.03 -34.11 -89.38
CA THR A 88 -19.82 -34.70 -90.47
C THR A 88 -19.24 -34.40 -91.86
N PHE A 89 -18.26 -33.50 -92.00
CA PHE A 89 -17.65 -33.16 -93.29
C PHE A 89 -16.21 -32.62 -93.12
N PRO A 90 -15.23 -33.47 -92.76
CA PRO A 90 -13.87 -33.05 -92.37
C PRO A 90 -12.99 -32.70 -93.57
N GLN A 91 -13.40 -31.74 -94.39
CA GLN A 91 -12.63 -31.24 -95.54
C GLN A 91 -12.17 -29.79 -95.31
N PRO A 92 -10.86 -29.49 -95.46
CA PRO A 92 -10.36 -28.12 -95.36
C PRO A 92 -11.04 -27.17 -96.35
N GLY A 93 -11.34 -25.95 -95.90
CA GLY A 93 -11.93 -24.89 -96.75
C GLY A 93 -13.44 -25.02 -97.00
N THR A 94 -14.11 -25.92 -96.29
CA THR A 94 -15.58 -26.03 -96.29
C THR A 94 -16.20 -25.10 -95.26
N ASN A 95 -17.53 -24.90 -95.33
CA ASN A 95 -18.24 -24.05 -94.37
C ASN A 95 -17.93 -24.51 -92.93
N PRO A 96 -17.66 -23.58 -91.99
CA PRO A 96 -17.42 -23.94 -90.60
C PRO A 96 -18.70 -24.48 -89.94
N ASP A 97 -18.52 -25.20 -88.83
CA ASP A 97 -19.62 -25.41 -87.90
C ASP A 97 -19.72 -24.18 -86.98
N GLU A 98 -20.92 -23.72 -86.65
CA GLU A 98 -21.13 -22.59 -85.72
C GLU A 98 -21.73 -23.09 -84.40
N LEU A 99 -21.24 -22.57 -83.28
CA LEU A 99 -21.80 -22.84 -81.95
C LEU A 99 -22.44 -21.58 -81.38
N GLN A 100 -23.72 -21.67 -81.00
CA GLN A 100 -24.41 -20.65 -80.21
C GLN A 100 -24.63 -21.16 -78.79
N LEU A 101 -24.09 -20.44 -77.80
CA LEU A 101 -24.40 -20.68 -76.39
C LEU A 101 -25.75 -20.06 -76.05
N TYR A 102 -26.45 -20.66 -75.08
CA TYR A 102 -27.68 -20.14 -74.51
C TYR A 102 -27.62 -20.17 -72.99
N VAL A 103 -28.01 -19.06 -72.37
CA VAL A 103 -28.20 -18.93 -70.93
C VAL A 103 -29.68 -18.65 -70.70
N ASN A 104 -30.36 -19.51 -69.93
CA ASN A 104 -31.80 -19.42 -69.68
C ASN A 104 -32.64 -19.38 -70.97
N GLY A 105 -32.17 -20.07 -72.02
CA GLY A 105 -32.80 -20.11 -73.35
C GLY A 105 -32.57 -18.87 -74.22
N VAL A 106 -31.78 -17.90 -73.76
CA VAL A 106 -31.42 -16.69 -74.52
C VAL A 106 -30.03 -16.86 -75.14
N PRO A 107 -29.82 -16.54 -76.43
CA PRO A 107 -28.50 -16.57 -77.06
C PRO A 107 -27.48 -15.73 -76.27
N TYR A 108 -26.40 -16.37 -75.85
CA TYR A 108 -25.30 -15.76 -75.11
C TYR A 108 -24.08 -15.54 -76.01
N GLY A 109 -23.69 -14.29 -76.17
CA GLY A 109 -22.57 -13.90 -77.04
C GLY A 109 -22.86 -14.10 -78.54
N LYS A 110 -21.82 -13.90 -79.36
CA LYS A 110 -21.87 -14.18 -80.79
C LYS A 110 -21.64 -15.66 -81.05
N ARG A 111 -22.16 -16.15 -82.17
CA ARG A 111 -21.82 -17.49 -82.68
C ARG A 111 -20.32 -17.63 -82.86
N ILE A 112 -19.83 -18.82 -82.54
CA ILE A 112 -18.42 -19.16 -82.56
C ILE A 112 -18.20 -20.12 -83.72
N GLU A 113 -17.34 -19.74 -84.66
CA GLU A 113 -17.02 -20.55 -85.83
C GLU A 113 -15.89 -21.55 -85.53
N PHE A 114 -16.10 -22.80 -85.94
CA PHE A 114 -15.11 -23.88 -85.86
C PHE A 114 -14.75 -24.32 -87.27
N ILE A 115 -13.56 -23.92 -87.72
CA ILE A 115 -13.03 -24.24 -89.06
C ILE A 115 -12.69 -25.74 -89.14
N LYS A 116 -13.02 -26.37 -90.27
CA LYS A 116 -12.78 -27.80 -90.50
C LYS A 116 -11.37 -28.08 -91.04
N PRO A 117 -10.80 -29.26 -90.73
CA PRO A 117 -11.37 -30.36 -89.94
C PRO A 117 -11.30 -30.07 -88.42
N LEU A 118 -12.30 -30.54 -87.66
CA LEU A 118 -12.35 -30.26 -86.21
C LEU A 118 -11.20 -30.91 -85.42
N ASP A 119 -10.55 -31.94 -85.97
CA ASP A 119 -9.38 -32.60 -85.36
C ASP A 119 -8.15 -31.67 -85.24
N ASP A 120 -8.09 -30.61 -86.04
CA ASP A 120 -6.99 -29.63 -86.01
C ASP A 120 -7.17 -28.58 -84.89
N LEU A 121 -8.30 -28.62 -84.16
CA LEU A 121 -8.64 -27.68 -83.09
C LEU A 121 -8.38 -28.27 -81.69
N THR A 122 -8.27 -27.41 -80.68
CA THR A 122 -8.06 -27.82 -79.28
C THR A 122 -9.38 -28.26 -78.62
N TRP A 123 -9.37 -29.45 -78.02
CA TRP A 123 -10.52 -30.02 -77.31
C TRP A 123 -10.19 -30.47 -75.87
N PRO A 124 -11.17 -30.48 -74.95
CA PRO A 124 -12.52 -29.93 -75.11
C PRO A 124 -12.49 -28.41 -75.31
N TYR A 125 -13.50 -27.87 -75.99
CA TYR A 125 -13.63 -26.43 -76.15
C TYR A 125 -13.92 -25.82 -74.77
N LYS A 126 -13.03 -24.94 -74.30
CA LYS A 126 -13.15 -24.28 -73.00
C LYS A 126 -13.61 -22.86 -73.18
N SER A 127 -14.63 -22.46 -72.42
CA SER A 127 -15.11 -21.09 -72.43
C SER A 127 -15.70 -20.72 -71.06
N ASN A 128 -16.12 -19.48 -70.94
CA ASN A 128 -16.59 -18.89 -69.70
C ASN A 128 -17.83 -18.02 -69.93
N ILE A 129 -18.81 -18.15 -69.05
CA ILE A 129 -19.88 -17.16 -68.89
C ILE A 129 -19.43 -16.20 -67.79
N LYS A 130 -19.38 -14.90 -68.10
CA LYS A 130 -18.86 -13.89 -67.18
C LYS A 130 -19.72 -13.78 -65.94
N GLY A 131 -19.08 -13.49 -64.80
CA GLY A 131 -19.76 -13.35 -63.51
C GLY A 131 -20.93 -12.37 -63.55
N ASP A 132 -20.79 -11.22 -64.20
CA ASP A 132 -21.86 -10.20 -64.33
C ASP A 132 -23.18 -10.76 -64.91
N ASP A 133 -23.11 -11.80 -65.73
CA ASP A 133 -24.27 -12.41 -66.38
C ASP A 133 -24.94 -13.50 -65.52
N ILE A 134 -24.26 -13.97 -64.46
CA ILE A 134 -24.68 -15.08 -63.60
C ILE A 134 -24.46 -14.83 -62.10
N ALA A 135 -24.29 -13.58 -61.68
CA ALA A 135 -23.92 -13.21 -60.30
C ALA A 135 -25.08 -13.29 -59.30
N ASN A 136 -26.33 -13.38 -59.76
CA ASN A 136 -27.51 -13.31 -58.91
C ASN A 136 -27.90 -14.69 -58.37
N HIS A 137 -28.53 -14.72 -57.20
CA HIS A 137 -29.08 -15.95 -56.63
C HIS A 137 -30.08 -16.60 -57.61
N GLY A 138 -29.88 -17.89 -57.92
CA GLY A 138 -30.80 -18.65 -58.75
C GLY A 138 -30.18 -19.84 -59.47
N GLU A 139 -31.05 -20.52 -60.24
CA GLU A 139 -30.69 -21.59 -61.17
C GLU A 139 -30.51 -21.01 -62.58
N TYR A 140 -29.36 -21.25 -63.18
CA TYR A 140 -29.03 -20.91 -64.55
C TYR A 140 -29.03 -22.16 -65.44
N ARG A 141 -29.70 -22.07 -66.58
CA ARG A 141 -29.84 -23.17 -67.54
C ARG A 141 -28.91 -22.94 -68.73
N LEU A 142 -27.85 -23.75 -68.80
CA LEU A 142 -26.85 -23.67 -69.86
C LEU A 142 -27.13 -24.72 -70.93
N SER A 143 -27.13 -24.30 -72.18
CA SER A 143 -27.19 -25.20 -73.34
C SER A 143 -26.47 -24.57 -74.52
N TYR A 144 -26.18 -25.35 -75.55
CA TYR A 144 -25.68 -24.85 -76.81
C TYR A 144 -26.42 -25.49 -77.99
N GLU A 145 -26.38 -24.83 -79.13
CA GLU A 145 -26.85 -25.36 -80.41
C GLU A 145 -25.71 -25.28 -81.42
N LEU A 146 -25.45 -26.39 -82.08
CA LEU A 146 -24.53 -26.45 -83.21
C LEU A 146 -25.30 -26.28 -84.51
N PHE A 147 -24.83 -25.38 -85.35
CA PHE A 147 -25.26 -25.21 -86.73
C PHE A 147 -24.19 -25.87 -87.60
N LEU A 148 -24.47 -27.09 -88.06
CA LEU A 148 -23.52 -27.86 -88.86
C LEU A 148 -23.43 -27.28 -90.26
N ALA A 149 -22.25 -27.37 -90.86
CA ALA A 149 -22.00 -26.99 -92.26
C ALA A 149 -22.96 -27.65 -93.27
N THR A 150 -23.58 -28.78 -92.89
CA THR A 150 -24.57 -29.53 -93.68
C THR A 150 -25.98 -28.92 -93.65
N GLY A 151 -26.19 -27.83 -92.90
CA GLY A 151 -27.48 -27.14 -92.73
C GLY A 151 -28.40 -27.77 -91.68
N LYS A 152 -27.91 -28.72 -90.88
CA LYS A 152 -28.63 -29.31 -89.74
C LYS A 152 -28.25 -28.59 -88.44
N ASN A 153 -29.19 -28.55 -87.49
CA ASN A 153 -28.93 -28.03 -86.15
C ASN A 153 -29.02 -29.15 -85.11
N GLU A 154 -28.12 -29.12 -84.13
CA GLU A 154 -28.06 -30.11 -83.06
C GLU A 154 -27.96 -29.41 -81.69
N PRO A 155 -29.04 -29.42 -80.88
CA PRO A 155 -29.03 -28.82 -79.55
C PRO A 155 -28.54 -29.80 -78.47
N SER A 156 -27.76 -29.28 -77.53
CA SER A 156 -27.38 -30.01 -76.32
C SER A 156 -28.56 -30.24 -75.38
N GLY A 157 -28.35 -31.03 -74.33
CA GLY A 157 -29.16 -30.98 -73.12
C GLY A 157 -28.96 -29.69 -72.34
N THR A 158 -29.69 -29.57 -71.24
CA THR A 158 -29.62 -28.43 -70.33
C THR A 158 -28.79 -28.81 -69.13
N THR A 159 -27.65 -28.16 -68.95
CA THR A 159 -26.83 -28.25 -67.75
C THR A 159 -27.29 -27.17 -66.78
N LEU A 160 -27.66 -27.56 -65.56
CA LEU A 160 -28.04 -26.62 -64.50
C LEU A 160 -26.77 -26.11 -63.80
N VAL A 161 -26.75 -24.82 -63.50
CA VAL A 161 -25.76 -24.18 -62.63
C VAL A 161 -26.48 -23.41 -61.55
N ASN A 162 -26.07 -23.58 -60.30
CA ASN A 162 -26.74 -22.94 -59.17
C ASN A 162 -25.82 -21.93 -58.52
N VAL A 163 -26.30 -20.69 -58.37
CA VAL A 163 -25.59 -19.63 -57.65
C VAL A 163 -26.43 -19.29 -56.43
N ASP A 164 -25.82 -19.42 -55.26
CA ASP A 164 -26.47 -19.05 -54.00
C ASP A 164 -25.78 -17.82 -53.42
N THR A 165 -26.51 -16.72 -53.25
CA THR A 165 -25.99 -15.52 -52.56
C THR A 165 -26.62 -15.32 -51.18
N VAL A 166 -27.41 -16.28 -50.68
CA VAL A 166 -28.21 -16.15 -49.46
C VAL A 166 -27.63 -17.02 -48.36
N GLY A 167 -26.97 -16.40 -47.39
CA GLY A 167 -26.39 -17.12 -46.27
C GLY A 167 -27.42 -17.74 -45.30
N PRO A 168 -26.96 -18.54 -44.32
CA PRO A 168 -27.81 -19.38 -43.47
C PRO A 168 -28.90 -18.65 -42.64
N ALA A 169 -28.78 -17.34 -42.45
CA ALA A 169 -29.76 -16.51 -41.75
C ALA A 169 -30.75 -15.78 -42.69
N GLY A 170 -30.71 -16.02 -44.00
CA GLY A 170 -31.63 -15.39 -44.95
C GLY A 170 -31.56 -13.85 -44.96
N GLY A 171 -30.41 -13.28 -44.63
CA GLY A 171 -30.24 -11.82 -44.51
C GLY A 171 -30.80 -11.20 -43.22
N MET A 172 -31.19 -12.02 -42.23
CA MET A 172 -31.61 -11.53 -40.90
C MET A 172 -30.43 -11.52 -39.91
N LEU A 173 -30.48 -10.57 -38.97
CA LEU A 173 -29.56 -10.56 -37.83
C LEU A 173 -30.08 -11.52 -36.75
N LEU A 174 -29.35 -12.62 -36.54
CA LEU A 174 -29.69 -13.60 -35.50
C LEU A 174 -29.39 -13.05 -34.09
N ASP A 175 -30.03 -13.63 -33.09
CA ASP A 175 -29.82 -13.26 -31.68
C ASP A 175 -28.43 -13.63 -31.16
N ALA A 176 -28.10 -13.13 -29.97
CA ALA A 176 -26.82 -13.41 -29.33
C ALA A 176 -26.75 -14.86 -28.85
N ILE A 177 -25.52 -15.41 -28.82
CA ILE A 177 -25.25 -16.66 -28.11
C ILE A 177 -25.70 -16.54 -26.65
N THR A 178 -26.26 -17.63 -26.11
CA THR A 178 -26.69 -17.69 -24.71
C THR A 178 -25.75 -18.58 -23.92
N LEU A 179 -25.45 -18.17 -22.69
CA LEU A 179 -24.61 -18.95 -21.78
C LEU A 179 -25.50 -19.90 -20.99
N GLY A 180 -25.11 -21.17 -20.97
CA GLY A 180 -25.74 -22.22 -20.17
C GLY A 180 -24.88 -22.55 -18.94
N ALA A 181 -24.71 -23.85 -18.68
CA ALA A 181 -23.91 -24.33 -17.56
C ALA A 181 -22.43 -23.92 -17.69
N GLY A 182 -21.75 -23.67 -16.56
CA GLY A 182 -20.40 -23.12 -16.55
C GLY A 182 -20.35 -21.59 -16.49
N ALA A 183 -21.50 -20.92 -16.46
CA ALA A 183 -21.64 -19.51 -16.13
C ALA A 183 -22.76 -19.31 -15.09
N VAL A 184 -22.60 -18.34 -14.19
CA VAL A 184 -23.62 -17.94 -13.20
C VAL A 184 -23.80 -16.43 -13.31
N ASP A 185 -25.03 -15.97 -13.56
CA ASP A 185 -25.37 -14.56 -13.76
C ASP A 185 -24.49 -13.83 -14.80
N GLY A 186 -24.13 -14.52 -15.88
CA GLY A 186 -23.28 -13.99 -16.95
C GLY A 186 -21.77 -14.01 -16.65
N LYS A 187 -21.37 -14.57 -15.51
CA LYS A 187 -19.97 -14.65 -15.06
C LYS A 187 -19.44 -16.07 -15.17
N VAL A 188 -18.24 -16.22 -15.72
CA VAL A 188 -17.51 -17.48 -15.84
C VAL A 188 -16.37 -17.47 -14.82
N THR A 189 -16.49 -18.28 -13.78
CA THR A 189 -15.47 -18.48 -12.75
C THR A 189 -14.83 -19.85 -12.86
N LEU A 190 -13.61 -20.01 -12.32
CA LEU A 190 -12.98 -21.34 -12.21
C LEU A 190 -13.89 -22.36 -11.49
N THR A 191 -14.57 -21.92 -10.42
CA THR A 191 -15.53 -22.74 -9.68
C THR A 191 -16.74 -23.14 -10.52
N SER A 192 -17.31 -22.21 -11.30
CA SER A 192 -18.45 -22.50 -12.17
C SER A 192 -18.09 -23.46 -13.32
N LEU A 193 -16.87 -23.34 -13.87
CA LEU A 193 -16.35 -24.27 -14.88
C LEU A 193 -16.14 -25.66 -14.27
N ALA A 194 -15.47 -25.75 -13.11
CA ALA A 194 -15.22 -27.00 -12.41
C ALA A 194 -16.53 -27.73 -12.04
N ALA A 195 -17.53 -26.99 -11.57
CA ALA A 195 -18.87 -27.52 -11.27
C ALA A 195 -19.58 -28.10 -12.51
N ASN A 196 -19.21 -27.65 -13.71
CA ASN A 196 -19.73 -28.17 -14.98
C ASN A 196 -18.76 -29.15 -15.68
N GLY A 197 -17.76 -29.70 -14.97
CA GLY A 197 -16.78 -30.61 -15.55
C GLY A 197 -15.76 -29.93 -16.47
N ASP A 198 -15.27 -28.76 -16.04
CA ASP A 198 -14.27 -27.92 -16.71
C ASP A 198 -14.66 -27.46 -18.12
N LYS A 199 -15.91 -27.01 -18.29
CA LYS A 199 -16.45 -26.55 -19.58
C LYS A 199 -17.54 -25.49 -19.42
N LEU A 200 -17.62 -24.59 -20.41
CA LEU A 200 -18.72 -23.68 -20.62
C LEU A 200 -19.65 -24.24 -21.69
N THR A 201 -20.94 -24.34 -21.39
CA THR A 201 -21.97 -24.71 -22.37
C THR A 201 -22.63 -23.44 -22.89
N CYS A 202 -22.76 -23.33 -24.21
CA CYS A 202 -23.38 -22.22 -24.89
C CYS A 202 -24.44 -22.73 -25.87
N SER A 203 -25.53 -21.99 -26.04
CA SER A 203 -26.55 -22.27 -27.03
C SER A 203 -26.55 -21.17 -28.10
N VAL A 204 -26.25 -21.56 -29.34
CA VAL A 204 -26.22 -20.68 -30.50
C VAL A 204 -27.58 -20.72 -31.20
N PRO A 205 -28.21 -19.57 -31.50
CA PRO A 205 -29.47 -19.55 -32.23
C PRO A 205 -29.40 -20.33 -33.54
N GLY A 206 -30.44 -21.11 -33.81
CA GLY A 206 -30.51 -21.91 -35.03
C GLY A 206 -30.53 -21.06 -36.30
N ARG A 207 -30.03 -21.65 -37.38
CA ARG A 207 -30.11 -21.08 -38.73
C ARG A 207 -31.53 -21.11 -39.27
N LEU A 208 -31.87 -20.14 -40.12
CA LEU A 208 -33.19 -20.07 -40.76
C LEU A 208 -33.26 -20.92 -42.03
N ILE A 209 -32.12 -21.08 -42.71
CA ILE A 209 -31.96 -21.88 -43.92
C ILE A 209 -30.93 -22.95 -43.58
N ALA A 210 -31.39 -24.16 -43.25
CA ALA A 210 -30.54 -25.28 -42.89
C ALA A 210 -30.20 -26.13 -44.11
N ARG A 211 -28.90 -26.29 -44.41
CA ARG A 211 -28.44 -27.13 -45.52
C ARG A 211 -27.30 -28.07 -45.11
N PRO A 212 -27.08 -29.16 -45.87
CA PRO A 212 -25.89 -29.99 -45.73
C PRO A 212 -24.61 -29.16 -45.88
N LEU A 213 -23.55 -29.57 -45.18
CA LEU A 213 -22.19 -29.01 -45.25
C LEU A 213 -22.01 -27.56 -44.78
N ASP A 214 -23.06 -26.89 -44.31
CA ASP A 214 -22.95 -25.67 -43.53
C ASP A 214 -22.05 -25.87 -42.29
N THR A 215 -21.35 -24.81 -41.89
CA THR A 215 -20.48 -24.79 -40.70
C THR A 215 -20.85 -23.67 -39.73
N LEU A 216 -20.56 -23.88 -38.45
CA LEU A 216 -20.70 -22.89 -37.39
C LEU A 216 -19.32 -22.57 -36.82
N HIS A 217 -18.96 -21.29 -36.83
CA HIS A 217 -17.71 -20.76 -36.31
C HIS A 217 -18.02 -19.92 -35.07
N ILE A 218 -17.31 -20.17 -33.97
CA ILE A 218 -17.52 -19.51 -32.68
C ILE A 218 -16.23 -18.78 -32.32
N TYR A 219 -16.36 -17.54 -31.88
CA TYR A 219 -15.26 -16.63 -31.58
C TYR A 219 -15.34 -16.21 -30.12
N LYS A 220 -14.19 -16.21 -29.43
CA LYS A 220 -14.09 -15.85 -28.01
C LYS A 220 -14.44 -14.39 -27.81
N THR A 221 -13.90 -13.54 -28.68
CA THR A 221 -14.36 -12.17 -28.90
C THR A 221 -14.61 -11.91 -30.39
N TYR A 222 -15.55 -11.03 -30.71
CA TYR A 222 -15.93 -10.75 -32.10
C TYR A 222 -14.81 -10.17 -32.98
N THR A 223 -13.73 -9.70 -32.37
CA THR A 223 -12.53 -9.17 -33.05
C THR A 223 -11.49 -10.23 -33.37
N ASP A 224 -11.69 -11.48 -32.92
CA ASP A 224 -10.73 -12.55 -33.18
C ASP A 224 -10.67 -12.88 -34.67
N ALA A 225 -9.45 -13.06 -35.18
CA ALA A 225 -9.22 -13.48 -36.57
C ALA A 225 -9.67 -14.93 -36.79
N GLU A 226 -9.43 -15.79 -35.81
CA GLU A 226 -9.70 -17.22 -35.88
C GLU A 226 -10.79 -17.63 -34.89
N PRO A 227 -11.68 -18.57 -35.25
CA PRO A 227 -12.67 -19.10 -34.33
C PRO A 227 -12.01 -20.02 -33.29
N ILE A 228 -12.46 -19.94 -32.05
CA ILE A 228 -12.11 -20.91 -31.00
C ILE A 228 -12.70 -22.29 -31.25
N LYS A 229 -13.79 -22.36 -32.02
CA LYS A 229 -14.41 -23.64 -32.37
C LYS A 229 -15.13 -23.59 -33.71
N ILE A 230 -14.90 -24.62 -34.52
CA ILE A 230 -15.62 -24.86 -35.76
C ILE A 230 -16.41 -26.16 -35.61
N ILE A 231 -17.71 -26.09 -35.90
CA ILE A 231 -18.61 -27.23 -35.86
C ILE A 231 -19.07 -27.52 -37.28
N THR A 232 -18.83 -28.75 -37.71
CA THR A 232 -19.31 -29.33 -38.97
C THR A 232 -20.45 -30.31 -38.68
N ASN A 233 -21.16 -30.77 -39.71
CA ASN A 233 -22.27 -31.73 -39.58
C ASN A 233 -23.43 -31.22 -38.70
N LEU A 234 -23.83 -29.97 -38.93
CA LEU A 234 -24.93 -29.34 -38.21
C LEU A 234 -26.28 -30.02 -38.53
N PRO A 235 -27.21 -30.14 -37.56
CA PRO A 235 -28.56 -30.68 -37.76
C PRO A 235 -29.32 -29.99 -38.90
N LEU A 236 -29.97 -30.75 -39.78
CA LEU A 236 -30.73 -30.21 -40.93
C LEU A 236 -32.10 -29.61 -40.53
N ASP A 237 -32.12 -28.87 -39.42
CA ASP A 237 -33.27 -28.14 -38.92
C ASP A 237 -32.85 -26.76 -38.38
N THR A 238 -33.83 -26.02 -37.85
CA THR A 238 -33.66 -24.66 -37.33
C THR A 238 -33.46 -24.61 -35.82
N SER A 239 -33.15 -25.74 -35.18
CA SER A 239 -32.98 -25.80 -33.73
C SER A 239 -31.69 -25.08 -33.32
N PRO A 240 -31.64 -24.51 -32.10
CA PRO A 240 -30.40 -24.01 -31.52
C PRO A 240 -29.31 -25.09 -31.49
N ILE A 241 -28.06 -24.66 -31.66
CA ILE A 241 -26.89 -25.54 -31.61
C ILE A 241 -26.24 -25.41 -30.25
N GLU A 242 -26.23 -26.51 -29.50
CA GLU A 242 -25.53 -26.61 -28.22
C GLU A 242 -24.03 -26.84 -28.44
N VAL A 243 -23.23 -26.06 -27.72
CA VAL A 243 -21.79 -26.01 -27.87
C VAL A 243 -21.15 -26.14 -26.50
N SER A 244 -20.20 -27.06 -26.36
CA SER A 244 -19.31 -27.12 -25.20
C SER A 244 -17.95 -26.52 -25.55
N LEU A 245 -17.50 -25.52 -24.80
CA LEU A 245 -16.15 -24.96 -24.85
C LEU A 245 -15.36 -25.44 -23.62
N PRO A 246 -14.22 -26.11 -23.78
CA PRO A 246 -13.41 -26.57 -22.65
C PRO A 246 -12.76 -25.38 -21.93
N LYS A 247 -12.46 -25.56 -20.64
CA LYS A 247 -11.80 -24.55 -19.79
C LYS A 247 -10.52 -23.99 -20.42
N ASP A 248 -9.67 -24.86 -20.97
CA ASP A 248 -8.37 -24.45 -21.51
C ASP A 248 -8.50 -23.38 -22.60
N ASP A 249 -9.50 -23.47 -23.47
CA ASP A 249 -9.77 -22.47 -24.53
C ASP A 249 -10.20 -21.09 -23.97
N LEU A 250 -10.64 -21.05 -22.71
CA LEU A 250 -11.23 -19.86 -22.08
C LEU A 250 -10.25 -19.13 -21.15
N ILE A 251 -9.26 -19.83 -20.59
CA ILE A 251 -8.45 -19.33 -19.47
C ILE A 251 -7.21 -18.53 -19.87
N ASP A 252 -6.70 -18.68 -21.09
CA ASP A 252 -5.40 -18.13 -21.51
C ASP A 252 -5.27 -16.60 -21.37
N ASP A 253 -6.39 -15.87 -21.45
CA ASP A 253 -6.40 -14.41 -21.40
C ASP A 253 -6.72 -13.86 -19.99
N GLY A 254 -6.83 -14.72 -18.97
CA GLY A 254 -7.06 -14.32 -17.58
C GLY A 254 -8.42 -13.65 -17.31
N THR A 255 -8.54 -12.94 -16.19
CA THR A 255 -9.76 -12.22 -15.78
C THR A 255 -10.00 -11.00 -16.68
N ARG A 256 -11.17 -10.92 -17.31
CA ARG A 256 -11.52 -9.89 -18.32
C ARG A 256 -13.02 -9.87 -18.65
N VAL A 257 -13.44 -8.92 -19.47
CA VAL A 257 -14.78 -8.87 -20.09
C VAL A 257 -14.63 -9.02 -21.60
N ASP A 258 -15.29 -10.02 -22.18
CA ASP A 258 -15.30 -10.28 -23.64
C ASP A 258 -16.70 -10.17 -24.23
N TYR A 259 -16.77 -10.16 -25.57
CA TYR A 259 -18.00 -10.16 -26.36
C TYR A 259 -18.01 -11.35 -27.31
N MET A 260 -18.54 -12.48 -26.83
CA MET A 260 -18.59 -13.73 -27.60
C MET A 260 -19.52 -13.60 -28.80
N ALA A 261 -19.08 -14.14 -29.94
CA ALA A 261 -19.77 -14.07 -31.21
C ALA A 261 -19.72 -15.40 -31.96
N TYR A 262 -20.55 -15.52 -32.98
CA TYR A 262 -20.56 -16.68 -33.88
C TYR A 262 -20.89 -16.26 -35.30
N ARG A 263 -20.61 -17.16 -36.25
CA ARG A 263 -20.92 -16.98 -37.67
C ARG A 263 -21.24 -18.34 -38.28
N TYR A 264 -22.36 -18.45 -38.98
CA TYR A 264 -22.58 -19.61 -39.85
C TYR A 264 -22.05 -19.31 -41.25
N PHE A 265 -21.55 -20.34 -41.92
CA PHE A 265 -21.21 -20.33 -43.34
C PHE A 265 -21.99 -21.46 -44.02
N ASP A 266 -22.58 -21.17 -45.18
CA ASP A 266 -23.09 -22.23 -46.04
C ASP A 266 -21.96 -22.86 -46.88
N TYR A 267 -22.32 -23.90 -47.65
CA TYR A 267 -21.36 -24.57 -48.53
C TYR A 267 -20.79 -23.64 -49.63
N SER A 268 -21.59 -22.67 -50.10
CA SER A 268 -21.19 -21.62 -51.06
C SER A 268 -20.37 -20.48 -50.45
N LYS A 269 -20.02 -20.57 -49.15
CA LYS A 269 -19.25 -19.60 -48.36
C LYS A 269 -19.98 -18.27 -48.09
N ASN A 270 -21.29 -18.21 -48.28
CA ASN A 270 -22.08 -17.10 -47.75
C ASN A 270 -22.17 -17.22 -46.24
N SER A 271 -22.11 -16.08 -45.55
CA SER A 271 -22.22 -16.07 -44.10
C SER A 271 -23.50 -15.43 -43.61
N THR A 272 -23.77 -15.61 -42.31
CA THR A 272 -24.68 -14.71 -41.59
C THR A 272 -24.11 -13.28 -41.55
N ILE A 273 -24.98 -12.32 -41.26
CA ILE A 273 -24.54 -10.95 -40.92
C ILE A 273 -23.59 -11.03 -39.73
N TYR A 274 -22.46 -10.33 -39.82
CA TYR A 274 -21.41 -10.33 -38.80
C TYR A 274 -20.98 -8.90 -38.47
N PRO A 275 -20.80 -8.54 -37.18
CA PRO A 275 -21.05 -9.39 -36.01
C PRO A 275 -22.56 -9.66 -35.78
N PRO A 276 -22.93 -10.80 -35.17
CA PRO A 276 -24.29 -11.00 -34.66
C PRO A 276 -24.54 -10.05 -33.47
N LYS A 277 -25.73 -10.14 -32.84
CA LYS A 277 -25.87 -9.53 -31.51
C LYS A 277 -24.83 -10.15 -30.56
N LEU A 278 -24.09 -9.31 -29.86
CA LEU A 278 -22.97 -9.73 -29.03
C LEU A 278 -23.45 -10.18 -27.64
N ARG A 279 -22.78 -11.20 -27.08
CA ARG A 279 -22.97 -11.61 -25.68
C ARG A 279 -21.77 -11.17 -24.85
N GLU A 280 -22.01 -10.25 -23.92
CA GLU A 280 -21.02 -9.91 -22.89
C GLU A 280 -20.81 -11.10 -21.94
N ILE A 281 -19.55 -11.39 -21.62
CA ILE A 281 -19.14 -12.43 -20.67
C ILE A 281 -18.06 -11.85 -19.76
N GLU A 282 -18.28 -11.91 -18.44
CA GLU A 282 -17.26 -11.56 -17.44
C GLU A 282 -16.52 -12.84 -17.01
N TYR A 283 -15.25 -12.96 -17.36
CA TYR A 283 -14.36 -14.02 -16.89
C TYR A 283 -13.71 -13.58 -15.59
N ILE A 284 -13.95 -14.32 -14.49
CA ILE A 284 -13.30 -14.13 -13.19
C ILE A 284 -12.48 -15.40 -12.92
N LEU A 285 -11.27 -15.42 -13.46
CA LEU A 285 -10.41 -16.60 -13.46
C LEU A 285 -9.30 -16.53 -12.43
N THR A 286 -9.20 -15.41 -11.72
CA THR A 286 -8.34 -15.27 -10.56
C THR A 286 -9.00 -15.97 -9.37
N PRO A 287 -8.38 -17.02 -8.77
CA PRO A 287 -8.90 -17.66 -7.58
C PRO A 287 -9.08 -16.64 -6.45
N GLN A 288 -10.26 -16.61 -5.83
CA GLN A 288 -10.54 -15.72 -4.71
C GLN A 288 -9.81 -16.23 -3.45
N PRO A 289 -9.45 -15.33 -2.51
CA PRO A 289 -8.95 -15.73 -1.20
C PRO A 289 -9.95 -16.63 -0.47
N GLU A 290 -9.50 -17.81 -0.06
CA GLU A 290 -10.31 -18.83 0.61
C GLU A 290 -9.58 -19.40 1.83
N ASN A 291 -10.30 -20.11 2.70
CA ASN A 291 -9.72 -20.75 3.91
C ASN A 291 -8.93 -19.79 4.80
N LEU A 292 -9.51 -18.61 5.07
CA LEU A 292 -8.91 -17.60 5.94
C LEU A 292 -8.68 -18.17 7.34
N SER A 293 -7.41 -18.16 7.78
CA SER A 293 -7.03 -18.54 9.14
C SER A 293 -7.70 -17.66 10.20
N ASP A 294 -7.81 -18.15 11.42
CA ASP A 294 -8.27 -17.32 12.53
C ASP A 294 -7.20 -16.27 12.85
N PRO A 295 -7.57 -14.99 13.02
CA PRO A 295 -6.62 -13.98 13.48
C PRO A 295 -6.22 -14.25 14.93
N ALA A 296 -5.10 -13.69 15.39
CA ALA A 296 -4.70 -13.69 16.80
C ALA A 296 -4.23 -12.31 17.25
N VAL A 297 -4.34 -12.02 18.55
CA VAL A 297 -3.79 -10.83 19.19
C VAL A 297 -2.95 -11.30 20.39
N PRO A 298 -1.66 -11.60 20.19
CA PRO A 298 -0.86 -12.28 21.22
C PRO A 298 -0.66 -11.50 22.52
N ALA A 299 -0.68 -10.16 22.45
CA ALA A 299 -0.55 -9.29 23.62
C ALA A 299 -1.86 -9.15 24.42
N ALA A 300 -2.98 -9.73 23.96
CA ALA A 300 -4.24 -9.61 24.68
C ALA A 300 -4.19 -10.31 26.07
N PRO A 301 -4.78 -9.73 27.13
CA PRO A 301 -5.54 -8.47 27.14
C PRO A 301 -4.63 -7.25 26.92
N LEU A 302 -5.02 -6.38 25.98
CA LEU A 302 -4.22 -5.21 25.60
C LEU A 302 -4.26 -4.13 26.68
N ASP A 303 -3.12 -3.50 26.94
CA ASP A 303 -3.01 -2.38 27.88
C ASP A 303 -2.37 -1.13 27.23
N LEU A 304 -2.22 -0.04 27.99
CA LEU A 304 -1.61 1.18 27.46
C LEU A 304 -0.15 0.95 27.04
N ARG A 305 0.56 0.05 27.72
CA ARG A 305 1.97 -0.27 27.42
C ARG A 305 2.08 -1.02 26.10
N ASP A 306 1.15 -1.91 25.78
CA ASP A 306 1.11 -2.59 24.48
C ASP A 306 0.87 -1.59 23.35
N ALA A 307 -0.02 -0.61 23.55
CA ALA A 307 -0.25 0.46 22.59
C ALA A 307 1.01 1.34 22.42
N GLN A 308 1.69 1.69 23.52
CA GLN A 308 2.97 2.45 23.50
C GLN A 308 4.06 1.74 22.72
N LEU A 309 4.23 0.45 22.96
CA LEU A 309 5.30 -0.37 22.38
C LEU A 309 4.95 -0.88 20.99
N LYS A 310 3.78 -0.49 20.45
CA LYS A 310 3.24 -0.97 19.16
C LYS A 310 3.10 -2.49 19.14
N LEU A 311 2.79 -3.09 20.29
CA LEU A 311 2.54 -4.53 20.46
C LEU A 311 1.05 -4.89 20.37
N ALA A 312 0.17 -3.89 20.30
CA ALA A 312 -1.23 -4.07 19.96
C ALA A 312 -1.37 -4.43 18.47
N GLU A 313 -1.01 -5.67 18.11
CA GLU A 313 -0.95 -6.17 16.74
C GLU A 313 -1.95 -7.30 16.49
N VAL A 314 -2.53 -7.31 15.30
CA VAL A 314 -3.26 -8.46 14.76
C VAL A 314 -2.30 -9.32 13.96
N HIS A 315 -2.27 -10.61 14.29
CA HIS A 315 -1.50 -11.63 13.60
C HIS A 315 -2.40 -12.41 12.64
N LEU A 316 -2.02 -12.47 11.37
CA LEU A 316 -2.67 -13.30 10.34
C LEU A 316 -1.70 -14.42 9.92
N PHE A 317 -2.17 -15.66 9.78
CA PHE A 317 -1.31 -16.84 9.60
C PHE A 317 -1.35 -17.46 8.19
N GLY A 318 -2.07 -16.83 7.26
CA GLY A 318 -2.18 -17.32 5.88
C GLY A 318 -3.61 -17.60 5.47
N TYR A 319 -3.77 -17.85 4.17
CA TYR A 319 -5.01 -18.25 3.51
C TYR A 319 -4.66 -18.72 2.10
N ASP A 320 -5.56 -19.48 1.47
CA ASP A 320 -5.34 -19.98 0.11
C ASP A 320 -5.49 -18.87 -0.93
N ASN A 321 -4.77 -19.00 -2.05
CA ASN A 321 -4.78 -18.03 -3.15
C ASN A 321 -4.23 -16.64 -2.77
N PHE A 322 -3.26 -16.59 -1.86
CA PHE A 322 -2.53 -15.38 -1.52
C PHE A 322 -1.83 -14.77 -2.75
N ARG A 323 -1.84 -13.44 -2.82
CA ARG A 323 -1.03 -12.66 -3.76
C ARG A 323 -0.42 -11.42 -3.08
N PRO A 324 0.85 -11.09 -3.36
CA PRO A 324 1.45 -9.84 -2.90
C PRO A 324 0.63 -8.62 -3.32
N GLY A 325 0.39 -7.71 -2.38
CA GLY A 325 -0.37 -6.47 -2.61
C GLY A 325 -1.87 -6.57 -2.35
N GLN A 326 -2.39 -7.74 -1.94
CA GLN A 326 -3.77 -7.87 -1.49
C GLN A 326 -4.04 -6.99 -0.25
N ILE A 327 -5.24 -6.41 -0.18
CA ILE A 327 -5.66 -5.57 0.94
C ILE A 327 -6.49 -6.42 1.89
N VAL A 328 -6.11 -6.52 3.15
CA VAL A 328 -6.96 -7.06 4.21
C VAL A 328 -7.75 -5.95 4.87
N GLN A 329 -9.04 -6.19 5.13
CA GLN A 329 -9.87 -5.35 5.97
C GLN A 329 -10.07 -6.05 7.31
N ILE A 330 -9.57 -5.43 8.38
CA ILE A 330 -9.71 -5.93 9.74
C ILE A 330 -10.86 -5.18 10.39
N GLU A 331 -11.80 -5.92 10.98
CA GLU A 331 -12.97 -5.38 11.67
C GLU A 331 -12.85 -5.68 13.16
N LEU A 332 -13.03 -4.64 13.98
CA LEU A 332 -13.28 -4.75 15.41
C LEU A 332 -14.69 -4.24 15.72
N VAL A 333 -15.43 -4.99 16.52
CA VAL A 333 -16.79 -4.65 16.96
C VAL A 333 -16.89 -4.77 18.47
N SER A 334 -17.30 -3.70 19.15
CA SER A 334 -17.61 -3.70 20.58
C SER A 334 -18.99 -3.09 20.83
N ALA A 335 -19.36 -2.96 22.10
CA ALA A 335 -20.57 -2.23 22.49
C ALA A 335 -20.48 -0.72 22.19
N LEU A 336 -19.28 -0.17 22.04
CA LEU A 336 -19.05 1.26 21.84
C LEU A 336 -19.04 1.65 20.36
N SER A 337 -18.43 0.82 19.50
CA SER A 337 -18.24 1.17 18.09
C SER A 337 -17.97 -0.06 17.21
N THR A 338 -17.96 0.17 15.90
CA THR A 338 -17.43 -0.75 14.89
C THR A 338 -16.39 0.00 14.08
N GLN A 339 -15.18 -0.54 14.01
CA GLN A 339 -14.06 0.04 13.29
C GLN A 339 -13.54 -0.96 12.27
N ILE A 340 -13.34 -0.49 11.05
CA ILE A 340 -12.72 -1.26 9.97
C ILE A 340 -11.52 -0.47 9.49
N PHE A 341 -10.36 -1.12 9.42
CA PHE A 341 -9.18 -0.51 8.82
C PHE A 341 -8.51 -1.44 7.81
N PRO A 342 -8.05 -0.89 6.68
CA PRO A 342 -7.35 -1.67 5.67
C PRO A 342 -5.86 -1.80 5.98
N HIS A 343 -5.24 -2.89 5.54
CA HIS A 343 -3.80 -3.06 5.51
C HIS A 343 -3.40 -3.83 4.24
N THR A 344 -2.27 -3.47 3.63
CA THR A 344 -1.78 -4.16 2.43
C THR A 344 -0.76 -5.21 2.82
N LEU A 345 -0.93 -6.46 2.38
CA LEU A 345 0.01 -7.55 2.65
C LEU A 345 1.08 -7.64 1.55
N PRO A 346 2.35 -7.32 1.84
CA PRO A 346 3.43 -7.39 0.83
C PRO A 346 3.93 -8.82 0.58
N THR A 347 3.79 -9.71 1.56
CA THR A 347 4.31 -11.08 1.56
C THR A 347 3.29 -12.03 2.16
N GLU A 348 3.39 -13.31 1.80
CA GLU A 348 2.46 -14.33 2.28
C GLU A 348 2.62 -14.55 3.79
N PRO A 349 1.56 -14.38 4.59
CA PRO A 349 1.60 -14.75 5.99
C PRO A 349 1.63 -16.28 6.15
N THR A 350 2.45 -16.77 7.07
CA THR A 350 2.56 -18.21 7.36
C THR A 350 2.42 -18.50 8.86
N PRO A 351 2.20 -19.77 9.27
CA PRO A 351 2.15 -20.12 10.69
C PRO A 351 3.43 -19.76 11.48
N THR A 352 4.60 -19.81 10.84
CA THR A 352 5.89 -19.48 11.46
C THR A 352 6.26 -18.01 11.34
N GLU A 353 5.71 -17.31 10.35
CA GLU A 353 5.96 -15.90 10.08
C GLU A 353 4.62 -15.22 9.76
N PRO A 354 3.80 -14.93 10.80
CA PRO A 354 2.51 -14.27 10.61
C PRO A 354 2.70 -12.82 10.18
N ALA A 355 1.74 -12.28 9.43
CA ALA A 355 1.67 -10.86 9.18
C ALA A 355 1.28 -10.14 10.49
N LYS A 356 2.11 -9.20 10.93
CA LYS A 356 1.91 -8.41 12.14
C LYS A 356 1.38 -7.04 11.77
N ILE A 357 0.16 -6.74 12.19
CA ILE A 357 -0.56 -5.54 11.77
C ILE A 357 -0.92 -4.73 13.01
N GLU A 358 -0.21 -3.61 13.23
CA GLU A 358 -0.49 -2.65 14.31
C GLU A 358 -1.95 -2.17 14.25
N ILE A 359 -2.66 -2.26 15.38
CA ILE A 359 -3.97 -1.65 15.56
C ILE A 359 -3.74 -0.18 15.96
N PRO A 360 -4.17 0.80 15.13
CA PRO A 360 -3.98 2.21 15.45
C PRO A 360 -4.59 2.62 16.79
N TRP A 361 -3.91 3.49 17.54
CA TRP A 361 -4.38 4.00 18.84
C TRP A 361 -5.82 4.54 18.80
N LEU A 362 -6.15 5.35 17.79
CA LEU A 362 -7.50 5.92 17.64
C LEU A 362 -8.58 4.84 17.47
N ILE A 363 -8.23 3.69 16.90
CA ILE A 363 -9.14 2.54 16.78
C ILE A 363 -9.28 1.83 18.11
N LEU A 364 -8.18 1.62 18.84
CA LEU A 364 -8.20 1.03 20.18
C LEU A 364 -9.09 1.85 21.13
N VAL A 365 -8.91 3.17 21.20
CA VAL A 365 -9.73 4.06 22.03
C VAL A 365 -11.20 4.06 21.59
N ALA A 366 -11.48 4.11 20.29
CA ALA A 366 -12.86 4.08 19.79
C ALA A 366 -13.59 2.77 20.08
N ILE A 367 -12.86 1.64 20.09
CA ILE A 367 -13.43 0.31 20.33
C ILE A 367 -13.56 0.00 21.81
N TYR A 368 -12.54 0.24 22.61
CA TYR A 368 -12.52 -0.20 24.01
C TYR A 368 -12.85 0.92 25.00
N GLY A 369 -12.68 2.19 24.60
CA GLY A 369 -12.69 3.31 25.52
C GLY A 369 -11.46 3.31 26.43
N ILE A 370 -11.49 4.21 27.41
CA ILE A 370 -10.37 4.51 28.34
C ILE A 370 -10.81 4.52 29.81
N THR A 371 -12.07 4.17 30.09
CA THR A 371 -12.66 4.28 31.42
C THR A 371 -12.66 2.95 32.20
N GLY A 372 -12.33 1.85 31.53
CA GLY A 372 -12.23 0.53 32.16
C GLY A 372 -12.03 -0.60 31.15
N PRO A 373 -12.09 -1.86 31.61
CA PRO A 373 -11.90 -3.02 30.76
C PRO A 373 -13.03 -3.18 29.74
N GLY A 374 -12.67 -3.60 28.54
CA GLY A 374 -13.58 -3.85 27.42
C GLY A 374 -13.22 -5.12 26.66
N THR A 375 -14.17 -5.57 25.84
CA THR A 375 -13.96 -6.68 24.88
C THR A 375 -14.48 -6.30 23.51
N ALA A 376 -13.82 -6.80 22.47
CA ALA A 376 -14.23 -6.62 21.08
C ALA A 376 -14.14 -7.93 20.32
N SER A 377 -15.08 -8.12 19.39
CA SER A 377 -15.02 -9.18 18.38
C SER A 377 -14.09 -8.74 17.25
N LEU A 378 -13.15 -9.59 16.86
CA LEU A 378 -12.19 -9.33 15.79
C LEU A 378 -12.29 -10.38 14.70
N ARG A 379 -12.33 -9.93 13.44
CA ARG A 379 -12.26 -10.77 12.23
C ARG A 379 -11.66 -9.98 11.08
N TYR A 380 -11.28 -10.65 10.00
CA TYR A 380 -10.79 -9.98 8.79
C TYR A 380 -11.34 -10.60 7.51
N ARG A 381 -11.20 -9.88 6.40
CA ARG A 381 -11.45 -10.39 5.05
C ARG A 381 -10.43 -9.81 4.09
N VAL A 382 -10.23 -10.46 2.95
CA VAL A 382 -9.34 -9.96 1.90
C VAL A 382 -10.19 -9.26 0.85
N VAL A 383 -9.75 -8.09 0.38
CA VAL A 383 -10.38 -7.34 -0.70
C VAL A 383 -9.44 -7.29 -1.87
N GLU A 384 -9.91 -7.77 -3.01
CA GLU A 384 -9.13 -7.84 -4.23
C GLU A 384 -9.96 -7.32 -5.41
N GLU A 385 -9.39 -6.39 -6.17
CA GLU A 385 -10.07 -5.74 -7.30
C GLU A 385 -11.46 -5.17 -6.92
N GLY A 386 -11.60 -4.72 -5.66
CA GLY A 386 -12.84 -4.19 -5.10
C GLY A 386 -13.87 -5.25 -4.68
N LYS A 387 -13.58 -6.55 -4.83
CA LYS A 387 -14.44 -7.66 -4.42
C LYS A 387 -13.94 -8.23 -3.07
N PRO A 388 -14.75 -8.16 -2.00
CA PRO A 388 -14.39 -8.74 -0.70
C PRO A 388 -14.61 -10.26 -0.68
N SER A 389 -13.69 -10.99 -0.06
CA SER A 389 -13.85 -12.40 0.30
C SER A 389 -14.91 -12.57 1.40
N ALA A 390 -15.23 -13.82 1.73
CA ALA A 390 -15.89 -14.14 3.00
C ALA A 390 -15.02 -13.68 4.18
N TRP A 391 -15.67 -13.40 5.31
CA TRP A 391 -14.98 -13.10 6.56
C TRP A 391 -14.31 -14.36 7.13
N SER A 392 -13.18 -14.19 7.82
CA SER A 392 -12.59 -15.18 8.71
C SER A 392 -13.55 -15.52 9.85
N ASN A 393 -13.21 -16.54 10.64
CA ASN A 393 -13.87 -16.71 11.94
C ASN A 393 -13.58 -15.50 12.84
N THR A 394 -14.45 -15.33 13.84
CA THR A 394 -14.40 -14.22 14.79
C THR A 394 -13.79 -14.68 16.10
N ILE A 395 -12.81 -13.93 16.60
CA ILE A 395 -12.24 -14.12 17.95
C ILE A 395 -12.69 -12.98 18.88
N THR A 396 -12.54 -13.17 20.19
CA THR A 396 -12.74 -12.10 21.18
C THR A 396 -11.40 -11.61 21.71
N VAL A 397 -11.20 -10.30 21.76
CA VAL A 397 -10.00 -9.64 22.25
C VAL A 397 -10.40 -8.74 23.42
N ALA A 398 -9.69 -8.87 24.54
CA ALA A 398 -9.89 -8.03 25.71
C ALA A 398 -8.85 -6.89 25.74
N ALA A 399 -9.22 -5.76 26.34
CA ALA A 399 -8.28 -4.65 26.58
C ALA A 399 -8.72 -3.82 27.80
N ASP A 400 -7.77 -3.17 28.46
CA ASP A 400 -8.03 -2.15 29.50
C ASP A 400 -7.03 -1.01 29.37
N PHE A 401 -7.48 0.11 28.80
CA PHE A 401 -6.69 1.33 28.65
C PHE A 401 -6.94 2.36 29.75
N SER A 402 -7.64 1.97 30.84
CA SER A 402 -7.85 2.89 31.95
C SER A 402 -6.53 3.22 32.66
N SER A 403 -6.40 4.49 33.01
CA SER A 403 -5.20 5.09 33.60
C SER A 403 -5.59 5.96 34.80
N ALA A 404 -4.67 6.14 35.74
CA ALA A 404 -4.90 6.98 36.92
C ALA A 404 -4.91 8.48 36.60
N ALA A 405 -4.23 8.91 35.53
CA ALA A 405 -4.09 10.32 35.15
C ALA A 405 -5.27 10.87 34.32
N GLY A 406 -6.36 10.10 34.15
CA GLY A 406 -7.51 10.52 33.37
C GLY A 406 -7.40 10.15 31.89
N ASP A 407 -7.81 11.06 31.00
CA ASP A 407 -7.90 10.81 29.55
C ASP A 407 -6.50 10.73 28.90
N PRO A 408 -6.07 9.54 28.42
CA PRO A 408 -4.84 9.42 27.68
C PRO A 408 -5.10 9.84 26.23
N ASP A 409 -4.95 11.13 25.93
CA ASP A 409 -5.02 11.63 24.54
C ASP A 409 -4.03 10.88 23.60
N ASP A 410 -2.95 10.32 24.17
CA ASP A 410 -1.92 9.52 23.51
C ASP A 410 -1.45 8.37 24.42
N PRO A 411 -0.91 7.26 23.92
CA PRO A 411 -0.29 6.24 24.76
C PRO A 411 0.93 6.73 25.56
N GLY A 412 1.54 7.90 25.31
CA GLY A 412 2.83 8.31 25.89
C GLY A 412 3.02 8.09 27.42
N PRO A 413 4.22 7.63 27.86
CA PRO A 413 4.48 7.29 29.26
C PRO A 413 4.61 8.52 30.17
N VAL A 414 4.95 9.68 29.60
CA VAL A 414 5.09 10.95 30.31
C VAL A 414 3.90 11.84 29.94
N ARG A 415 3.12 12.21 30.94
CA ARG A 415 1.98 13.11 30.80
C ARG A 415 2.45 14.53 31.10
N ASP A 416 2.46 15.39 30.09
CA ASP A 416 2.88 16.79 30.22
C ASP A 416 1.90 17.66 31.02
N TYR A 417 0.64 17.25 31.09
CA TYR A 417 -0.40 17.88 31.89
C TYR A 417 -0.37 17.50 33.38
N LEU A 418 0.42 16.50 33.80
CA LEU A 418 0.54 16.15 35.21
C LEU A 418 1.29 17.25 35.98
N PRO A 419 0.81 17.67 37.18
CA PRO A 419 1.46 18.69 37.98
C PRO A 419 2.93 18.36 38.27
N LEU A 420 3.82 19.35 38.14
CA LEU A 420 5.24 19.20 38.46
C LEU A 420 5.49 19.07 39.97
N VAL A 421 6.59 18.41 40.33
CA VAL A 421 7.02 18.29 41.72
C VAL A 421 7.81 19.54 42.12
N THR A 422 7.41 20.17 43.22
CA THR A 422 8.20 21.21 43.88
C THR A 422 8.90 20.60 45.08
N VAL A 423 10.22 20.70 45.14
CA VAL A 423 11.00 20.26 46.30
C VAL A 423 11.35 21.47 47.16
N THR A 424 11.10 21.40 48.47
CA THR A 424 11.52 22.40 49.45
C THR A 424 12.51 21.77 50.42
N SER A 425 13.70 22.36 50.53
CA SER A 425 14.78 21.91 51.41
C SER A 425 14.46 22.14 52.89
N SER A 426 15.28 21.61 53.80
CA SER A 426 15.06 21.83 55.24
C SER A 426 15.29 23.30 55.64
N GLU A 427 16.08 24.02 54.86
CA GLU A 427 16.34 25.46 54.98
C GLU A 427 15.34 26.34 54.19
N GLY A 428 14.34 25.73 53.54
CA GLY A 428 13.31 26.45 52.78
C GLY A 428 13.72 26.82 51.35
N LEU A 429 14.80 26.26 50.82
CA LEU A 429 15.21 26.48 49.44
C LEU A 429 14.30 25.69 48.48
N VAL A 430 13.84 26.32 47.41
CA VAL A 430 12.97 25.69 46.40
C VAL A 430 13.82 25.10 45.28
N ASN A 431 13.59 23.82 44.98
CA ASN A 431 14.30 23.00 43.99
C ASN A 431 15.82 23.04 44.14
N LYS A 432 16.30 23.24 45.37
CA LYS A 432 17.71 23.25 45.72
C LYS A 432 17.90 22.67 47.11
N ILE A 433 18.93 21.86 47.32
CA ILE A 433 19.45 21.46 48.63
C ILE A 433 20.83 22.10 48.75
N GLY A 434 20.97 23.05 49.68
CA GLY A 434 22.18 23.86 49.82
C GLY A 434 23.37 23.11 50.43
N PRO A 435 24.59 23.66 50.32
CA PRO A 435 25.76 23.16 51.06
C PRO A 435 25.50 23.15 52.57
N GLY A 436 25.64 21.99 53.20
CA GLY A 436 25.41 21.82 54.64
C GLY A 436 23.96 21.55 55.04
N ASP A 437 23.01 21.56 54.08
CA ASP A 437 21.62 21.16 54.31
C ASP A 437 21.55 19.63 54.47
N THR A 438 21.51 19.21 55.74
CA THR A 438 21.50 17.79 56.15
C THR A 438 20.13 17.31 56.60
N GLY A 439 19.10 18.17 56.50
CA GLY A 439 17.76 17.87 56.94
C GLY A 439 16.92 17.14 55.89
N ASN A 440 15.70 16.78 56.26
CA ASN A 440 14.73 16.23 55.32
C ASN A 440 14.20 17.33 54.40
N ALA A 441 13.96 17.00 53.14
CA ALA A 441 13.24 17.87 52.20
C ALA A 441 11.77 17.44 52.08
N THR A 442 10.94 18.28 51.49
CA THR A 442 9.53 17.98 51.17
C THR A 442 9.34 18.05 49.66
N ALA A 443 8.92 16.94 49.04
CA ALA A 443 8.41 16.93 47.67
C ALA A 443 6.90 17.15 47.70
N LYS A 444 6.42 18.08 46.88
CA LYS A 444 5.01 18.46 46.82
C LYS A 444 4.54 18.59 45.37
N CYS A 445 3.38 18.05 45.03
CA CYS A 445 2.69 18.37 43.78
C CYS A 445 1.21 18.66 44.06
N ASN A 446 0.54 19.36 43.14
CA ASN A 446 -0.91 19.54 43.23
C ASN A 446 -1.62 18.21 42.96
N VAL A 447 -2.83 18.04 43.50
CA VAL A 447 -3.69 16.91 43.12
C VAL A 447 -3.94 16.97 41.61
N TYR A 448 -3.71 15.86 40.93
CA TYR A 448 -3.85 15.74 39.48
C TYR A 448 -5.32 15.52 39.09
N THR A 449 -5.66 15.88 37.85
CA THR A 449 -7.00 15.66 37.29
C THR A 449 -7.30 14.16 37.24
N GLY A 450 -8.45 13.74 37.75
CA GLY A 450 -8.84 12.32 37.79
C GLY A 450 -8.35 11.54 39.02
N ALA A 451 -7.71 12.19 40.00
CA ALA A 451 -7.35 11.54 41.25
C ALA A 451 -8.56 10.89 41.93
N ALA A 452 -8.43 9.61 42.28
CA ALA A 452 -9.43 8.84 42.98
C ALA A 452 -8.82 8.04 44.14
N GLU A 453 -9.65 7.74 45.14
CA GLU A 453 -9.26 6.86 46.25
C GLU A 453 -8.84 5.48 45.72
N GLY A 454 -7.71 4.96 46.21
CA GLY A 454 -7.17 3.66 45.80
C GLY A 454 -6.09 3.72 44.72
N HIS A 455 -5.93 4.84 44.01
CA HIS A 455 -4.78 5.05 43.11
C HIS A 455 -3.45 4.89 43.87
N GLN A 456 -2.39 4.46 43.19
CA GLN A 456 -1.06 4.36 43.76
C GLN A 456 -0.15 5.46 43.22
N LEU A 457 0.47 6.21 44.11
CA LEU A 457 1.38 7.32 43.82
C LEU A 457 2.78 6.95 44.31
N GLN A 458 3.81 7.11 43.48
CA GLN A 458 5.21 6.86 43.84
C GLN A 458 6.09 8.03 43.40
N PHE A 459 6.71 8.75 44.34
CA PHE A 459 7.74 9.74 44.02
C PHE A 459 9.12 9.10 43.88
N TYR A 460 9.94 9.67 43.00
CA TYR A 460 11.31 9.25 42.72
C TYR A 460 12.29 10.41 42.88
N TRP A 461 13.43 10.14 43.50
CA TRP A 461 14.57 11.03 43.68
C TRP A 461 15.78 10.49 42.91
N GLY A 462 16.10 11.07 41.74
CA GLY A 462 17.18 10.56 40.90
C GLY A 462 16.97 9.10 40.45
N GLY A 463 15.71 8.65 40.36
CA GLY A 463 15.35 7.26 40.06
C GLY A 463 15.17 6.36 41.29
N VAL A 464 15.54 6.82 42.49
CA VAL A 464 15.32 6.08 43.74
C VAL A 464 13.91 6.34 44.26
N PRO A 465 13.08 5.32 44.54
CA PRO A 465 11.76 5.52 45.12
C PRO A 465 11.86 6.12 46.53
N ILE A 466 11.13 7.20 46.81
CA ILE A 466 11.20 7.93 48.08
C ILE A 466 10.59 7.12 49.24
N TYR A 467 9.66 6.23 48.94
CA TYR A 467 9.02 5.31 49.87
C TYR A 467 8.71 3.99 49.16
N THR A 468 8.57 2.89 49.91
CA THR A 468 8.20 1.57 49.38
C THR A 468 7.40 0.84 50.46
N PRO A 469 6.20 0.30 50.17
CA PRO A 469 5.50 0.28 48.88
C PRO A 469 4.96 1.66 48.44
N PRO A 470 4.45 1.81 47.19
CA PRO A 470 3.77 3.01 46.73
C PRO A 470 2.64 3.47 47.68
N ARG A 471 2.38 4.77 47.73
CA ARG A 471 1.36 5.37 48.62
C ARG A 471 0.00 5.24 47.96
N THR A 472 -0.95 4.66 48.68
CA THR A 472 -2.36 4.68 48.28
C THR A 472 -2.94 6.08 48.49
N VAL A 473 -3.57 6.64 47.46
CA VAL A 473 -4.28 7.92 47.50
C VAL A 473 -5.56 7.75 48.32
N THR A 474 -5.76 8.63 49.30
CA THR A 474 -6.97 8.67 50.14
C THR A 474 -7.84 9.88 49.79
N GLN A 475 -9.12 9.87 50.17
CA GLN A 475 -9.99 11.04 49.98
C GLN A 475 -9.46 12.29 50.70
N ALA A 476 -8.83 12.13 51.87
CA ALA A 476 -8.21 13.23 52.60
C ALA A 476 -7.08 13.91 51.80
N ASP A 477 -6.29 13.14 51.05
CA ASP A 477 -5.24 13.68 50.20
C ASP A 477 -5.82 14.52 49.03
N ILE A 478 -6.94 14.06 48.47
CA ILE A 478 -7.66 14.75 47.40
C ILE A 478 -8.22 16.08 47.93
N ASP A 479 -8.87 16.05 49.10
CA ASP A 479 -9.47 17.22 49.74
C ASP A 479 -8.43 18.27 50.18
N GLU A 480 -7.20 17.84 50.53
CA GLU A 480 -6.08 18.74 50.84
C GLU A 480 -5.59 19.52 49.61
N GLY A 481 -5.86 19.02 48.39
CA GLY A 481 -5.52 19.66 47.12
C GLY A 481 -4.05 19.55 46.73
N THR A 482 -3.20 18.96 47.57
CA THR A 482 -1.78 18.74 47.27
C THR A 482 -1.26 17.46 47.89
N PHE A 483 -0.47 16.69 47.14
CA PHE A 483 0.29 15.56 47.67
C PHE A 483 1.64 16.04 48.18
N ALA A 484 1.89 15.89 49.48
CA ALA A 484 3.16 16.19 50.11
C ALA A 484 3.80 14.91 50.69
N VAL A 485 5.09 14.72 50.44
CA VAL A 485 5.89 13.60 50.95
C VAL A 485 7.25 14.09 51.42
N THR A 486 7.74 13.49 52.50
CA THR A 486 9.07 13.80 53.05
C THR A 486 10.13 12.99 52.32
N ILE A 487 11.10 13.68 51.72
CA ILE A 487 12.34 13.09 51.23
C ILE A 487 13.31 13.05 52.42
N THR A 488 13.58 11.86 52.94
CA THR A 488 14.45 11.74 54.10
C THR A 488 15.88 12.12 53.77
N ALA A 489 16.63 12.61 54.76
CA ALA A 489 18.05 12.89 54.62
C ALA A 489 18.85 11.66 54.13
N ALA A 490 18.41 10.45 54.48
CA ALA A 490 19.00 9.21 53.99
C ALA A 490 18.83 9.03 52.47
N VAL A 491 17.64 9.30 51.92
CA VAL A 491 17.37 9.26 50.47
C VAL A 491 18.14 10.36 49.74
N ILE A 492 18.24 11.55 50.33
CA ILE A 492 19.03 12.66 49.77
C ILE A 492 20.51 12.28 49.72
N ALA A 493 21.05 11.72 50.82
CA ALA A 493 22.43 11.29 50.93
C ALA A 493 22.76 10.12 49.98
N GLU A 494 21.86 9.14 49.86
CA GLU A 494 21.99 8.03 48.91
C GLU A 494 22.04 8.53 47.46
N GLY A 495 21.23 9.54 47.13
CA GLY A 495 21.22 10.16 45.81
C GLY A 495 22.47 10.99 45.48
N GLY A 496 23.25 11.40 46.48
CA GLY A 496 24.49 12.19 46.31
C GLY A 496 24.27 13.62 45.77
N ASN A 497 25.37 14.39 45.68
CA ASN A 497 25.38 15.73 45.09
C ASN A 497 25.25 15.65 43.56
N GLU A 498 24.34 16.43 42.98
CA GLU A 498 24.12 16.50 41.52
C GLU A 498 23.35 17.78 41.17
N LEU A 499 23.78 18.52 40.14
CA LEU A 499 22.99 19.62 39.59
C LEU A 499 21.85 19.08 38.73
N GLY A 500 20.65 19.66 38.87
CA GLY A 500 19.49 19.24 38.09
C GLY A 500 19.04 17.79 38.30
N LYS A 501 19.25 17.24 39.50
CA LYS A 501 18.76 15.90 39.87
C LYS A 501 17.27 15.80 39.58
N LYS A 502 16.88 14.76 38.83
CA LYS A 502 15.50 14.60 38.37
C LYS A 502 14.61 14.09 39.49
N VAL A 503 13.53 14.81 39.76
CA VAL A 503 12.48 14.42 40.70
C VAL A 503 11.16 14.35 39.94
N TRP A 504 10.43 13.24 40.07
CA TRP A 504 9.17 12.99 39.36
C TRP A 504 8.31 12.00 40.14
N TYR A 505 7.08 11.74 39.72
CA TYR A 505 6.26 10.68 40.29
C TYR A 505 5.57 9.84 39.22
N SER A 506 5.26 8.59 39.57
CA SER A 506 4.36 7.72 38.80
C SER A 506 3.01 7.56 39.49
N LEU A 507 2.01 7.23 38.68
CA LEU A 507 0.64 6.94 39.07
C LEU A 507 0.21 5.61 38.45
N THR A 508 -0.51 4.80 39.21
CA THR A 508 -1.30 3.67 38.70
C THR A 508 -2.70 3.70 39.29
N ASN A 509 -3.68 3.15 38.58
CA ASN A 509 -5.07 3.11 39.09
C ASN A 509 -5.27 2.00 40.16
N GLY A 510 -4.24 1.17 40.40
CA GLY A 510 -4.28 0.05 41.32
C GLY A 510 -5.10 -1.16 40.85
N VAL A 511 -5.63 -1.11 39.61
CA VAL A 511 -6.47 -2.16 39.01
C VAL A 511 -5.72 -2.88 37.89
N ASN A 512 -4.93 -2.15 37.10
CA ASN A 512 -4.10 -2.67 36.02
C ASN A 512 -2.64 -2.16 36.15
N ASP A 513 -1.78 -2.64 35.25
CA ASP A 513 -0.35 -2.33 35.24
C ASP A 513 -0.02 -1.03 34.47
N ASN A 514 -1.03 -0.25 34.05
CA ASN A 514 -0.80 1.01 33.34
C ASN A 514 -0.21 2.05 34.31
N VAL A 515 0.94 2.60 33.91
CA VAL A 515 1.68 3.59 34.69
C VAL A 515 1.74 4.91 33.93
N ASP A 516 1.27 5.98 34.55
CA ASP A 516 1.50 7.36 34.08
C ASP A 516 2.66 7.98 34.84
N THR A 517 3.48 8.79 34.17
CA THR A 517 4.59 9.49 34.83
C THR A 517 4.51 10.99 34.60
N SER A 518 4.83 11.76 35.63
CA SER A 518 4.95 13.22 35.51
C SER A 518 6.22 13.60 34.76
N GLN A 519 6.25 14.82 34.22
CA GLN A 519 7.52 15.43 33.85
C GLN A 519 8.46 15.54 35.06
N SER A 520 9.77 15.45 34.80
CA SER A 520 10.78 15.62 35.84
C SER A 520 11.04 17.09 36.14
N THR A 521 11.10 17.43 37.43
CA THR A 521 11.60 18.71 37.90
C THR A 521 13.09 18.57 38.27
N PRO A 522 13.97 19.41 37.74
CA PRO A 522 15.39 19.42 38.12
C PRO A 522 15.56 20.06 39.51
N VAL A 523 16.35 19.43 40.37
CA VAL A 523 16.69 19.89 41.72
C VAL A 523 18.21 19.92 41.88
N ASP A 524 18.77 21.06 42.26
CA ASP A 524 20.22 21.15 42.51
C ASP A 524 20.54 20.63 43.90
N VAL A 525 21.35 19.58 44.01
CA VAL A 525 21.69 18.94 45.28
C VAL A 525 23.16 19.16 45.60
N LEU A 526 23.42 19.96 46.63
CA LEU A 526 24.75 20.29 47.14
C LEU A 526 24.91 19.88 48.61
N ALA A 527 24.08 18.94 49.09
CA ALA A 527 23.92 18.60 50.50
C ALA A 527 25.24 18.24 51.23
N SER A 528 26.17 17.58 50.55
CA SER A 528 27.45 17.17 51.15
C SER A 528 28.51 18.26 51.04
N GLU A 529 28.89 18.84 52.19
CA GLU A 529 30.05 19.73 52.31
C GLU A 529 31.33 18.91 52.59
N LEU A 530 32.44 19.28 51.97
CA LEU A 530 33.76 18.73 52.24
C LEU A 530 34.28 19.28 53.59
N GLN A 531 34.14 18.46 54.63
CA GLN A 531 34.60 18.78 55.99
C GLN A 531 36.06 18.36 56.23
N ASN A 532 36.63 18.84 57.34
CA ASN A 532 37.96 18.46 57.84
C ASN A 532 39.14 18.78 56.90
N LEU A 533 39.01 19.85 56.11
CA LEU A 533 40.13 20.38 55.33
C LEU A 533 41.28 20.84 56.23
N THR A 534 42.50 20.56 55.82
CA THR A 534 43.71 20.98 56.56
C THR A 534 44.01 22.46 56.30
N ALA A 535 44.37 23.23 57.34
CA ALA A 535 44.73 24.65 57.18
C ALA A 535 45.99 24.82 56.29
N PRO A 536 46.15 25.96 55.58
CA PRO A 536 47.37 26.24 54.83
C PRO A 536 48.58 26.34 55.77
N GLN A 537 49.74 25.90 55.27
CA GLN A 537 51.00 25.83 56.01
C GLN A 537 52.02 26.82 55.46
N PHE A 538 52.94 27.26 56.32
CA PHE A 538 54.00 28.20 55.98
C PHE A 538 55.36 27.56 56.26
N PRO A 539 55.95 26.80 55.32
CA PRO A 539 57.07 25.89 55.60
C PRO A 539 58.32 26.56 56.19
N LYS A 540 58.62 27.81 55.79
CA LYS A 540 59.77 28.56 56.30
C LYS A 540 59.51 29.27 57.64
N SER A 541 58.27 29.39 58.08
CA SER A 541 57.95 30.07 59.33
C SER A 541 58.44 29.30 60.56
N ILE A 542 58.77 30.03 61.63
CA ILE A 542 59.16 29.47 62.92
C ILE A 542 57.94 29.38 63.84
N ASP A 543 57.85 28.30 64.61
CA ASP A 543 56.86 28.17 65.67
C ASP A 543 57.29 29.03 66.86
N ILE A 544 56.39 29.89 67.34
CA ILE A 544 56.64 30.79 68.48
C ILE A 544 55.79 30.41 69.71
N GLY A 545 55.14 29.24 69.67
CA GLY A 545 54.27 28.76 70.73
C GLY A 545 52.84 29.29 70.64
N GLY A 546 51.93 28.66 71.40
CA GLY A 546 50.51 29.05 71.44
C GLY A 546 49.73 28.78 70.13
N GLY A 547 50.28 27.97 69.23
CA GLY A 547 49.68 27.69 67.91
C GLY A 547 49.98 28.76 66.85
N PHE A 548 50.83 29.73 67.15
CA PHE A 548 51.21 30.80 66.22
C PHE A 548 52.55 30.51 65.56
N ARG A 549 52.64 30.89 64.29
CA ARG A 549 53.89 30.89 63.55
C ARG A 549 54.30 32.30 63.22
N SER A 550 55.60 32.54 63.12
CA SER A 550 56.16 33.82 62.69
C SER A 550 57.10 33.64 61.50
N ILE A 551 57.11 34.60 60.59
CA ILE A 551 58.12 34.74 59.56
C ILE A 551 58.75 36.13 59.63
N ASN A 552 60.07 36.20 59.49
CA ASN A 552 60.81 37.44 59.49
C ASN A 552 61.95 37.46 58.47
N CYS A 553 62.79 38.51 58.49
CA CYS A 553 63.91 38.66 57.56
C CYS A 553 64.90 37.48 57.57
N ALA A 554 65.07 36.79 58.69
CA ALA A 554 65.93 35.60 58.75
C ALA A 554 65.36 34.42 57.95
N GLN A 555 64.06 34.45 57.65
CA GLN A 555 63.37 33.50 56.77
C GLN A 555 63.18 34.04 55.34
N SER A 556 63.85 35.14 55.00
CA SER A 556 63.79 35.79 53.68
C SER A 556 62.40 36.24 53.25
N VAL A 557 61.64 36.83 54.18
CA VAL A 557 60.29 37.36 53.91
C VAL A 557 60.25 38.37 52.76
N GLU A 558 61.36 39.06 52.48
CA GLU A 558 61.53 39.98 51.35
C GLU A 558 61.43 39.33 49.96
N LEU A 559 61.52 37.99 49.90
CA LEU A 559 61.33 37.23 48.66
C LEU A 559 59.89 36.71 48.50
N GLY A 560 59.02 36.95 49.49
CA GLY A 560 57.66 36.43 49.55
C GLY A 560 57.50 35.40 50.67
N ILE A 561 56.30 34.83 50.78
CA ILE A 561 55.99 33.82 51.80
C ILE A 561 55.68 32.50 51.10
N ASP A 562 56.55 31.50 51.30
CA ASP A 562 56.26 30.13 50.86
C ASP A 562 55.04 29.61 51.62
N THR A 563 54.02 29.22 50.85
CA THR A 563 52.79 28.66 51.36
C THR A 563 52.56 27.29 50.74
N SER A 564 52.07 26.36 51.55
CA SER A 564 51.82 24.99 51.15
C SER A 564 50.42 24.58 51.57
N ILE A 565 49.66 24.00 50.65
CA ILE A 565 48.38 23.36 50.95
C ILE A 565 48.57 21.86 50.76
N VAL A 566 48.60 21.13 51.88
CA VAL A 566 48.73 19.68 51.90
C VAL A 566 47.59 19.10 52.71
N ASP A 567 46.71 18.38 52.03
CA ASP A 567 45.64 17.61 52.65
C ASP A 567 45.57 16.25 51.97
N LYS A 568 46.20 15.25 52.59
CA LYS A 568 46.34 13.90 52.02
C LYS A 568 45.02 13.14 51.93
N VAL A 569 44.00 13.58 52.64
CA VAL A 569 42.72 12.89 52.75
C VAL A 569 41.75 13.43 51.73
N ASN A 570 41.62 14.76 51.66
CA ASN A 570 40.49 15.41 50.98
C ASN A 570 40.80 15.91 49.58
N LEU A 571 42.06 16.28 49.28
CA LEU A 571 42.44 16.91 48.02
C LEU A 571 42.95 15.88 47.01
N LYS A 572 42.30 15.83 45.85
CA LYS A 572 42.52 14.89 44.77
C LYS A 572 42.79 15.63 43.46
N GLN A 573 43.41 14.94 42.50
CA GLN A 573 43.65 15.48 41.17
C GLN A 573 42.34 16.01 40.56
N GLY A 574 42.39 17.21 39.98
CA GLY A 574 41.25 17.86 39.33
C GLY A 574 40.41 18.75 40.25
N ASP A 575 40.61 18.72 41.57
CA ASP A 575 39.96 19.68 42.48
C ASP A 575 40.46 21.10 42.21
N THR A 576 39.61 22.11 42.41
CA THR A 576 39.97 23.52 42.27
C THR A 576 40.08 24.20 43.63
N ILE A 577 41.23 24.83 43.91
CA ILE A 577 41.52 25.54 45.15
C ILE A 577 41.55 27.04 44.89
N ARG A 578 40.72 27.79 45.63
CA ARG A 578 40.74 29.26 45.68
C ARG A 578 41.30 29.71 47.02
N ARG A 579 42.20 30.69 47.02
CA ARG A 579 43.03 31.04 48.18
C ARG A 579 42.75 32.46 48.61
N PHE A 580 42.47 32.67 49.88
CA PHE A 580 42.11 33.97 50.43
C PHE A 580 43.18 34.42 51.42
N TRP A 581 43.55 35.69 51.32
CA TRP A 581 44.64 36.30 52.08
C TRP A 581 44.23 37.65 52.65
N THR A 582 44.44 37.83 53.95
CA THR A 582 44.22 39.10 54.63
C THR A 582 45.45 39.47 55.44
N LEU A 583 46.09 40.60 55.11
CA LEU A 583 47.20 41.18 55.87
C LEU A 583 46.68 42.33 56.74
N TYR A 584 46.90 42.21 58.04
CA TYR A 584 46.63 43.26 59.02
C TYR A 584 47.92 44.00 59.40
N GLY A 585 47.80 45.28 59.74
CA GLY A 585 48.90 46.11 60.23
C GLY A 585 49.37 45.74 61.64
N GLU A 586 50.23 46.57 62.22
CA GLU A 586 50.90 46.28 63.50
C GLU A 586 49.91 46.02 64.65
N GLY A 587 50.20 45.00 65.45
CA GLY A 587 49.39 44.58 66.60
C GLY A 587 48.68 43.24 66.37
N PHE A 588 48.78 42.35 67.36
CA PHE A 588 48.21 40.99 67.27
C PHE A 588 46.69 40.99 67.06
N ASN A 589 45.97 41.98 67.60
CA ASN A 589 44.53 42.17 67.45
C ASN A 589 44.18 43.33 66.50
N SER A 590 45.09 43.69 65.59
CA SER A 590 44.84 44.77 64.64
C SER A 590 43.64 44.44 63.76
N THR A 591 42.73 45.41 63.63
CA THR A 591 41.61 45.35 62.68
C THR A 591 41.91 46.12 61.39
N ASN A 592 43.07 46.78 61.31
CA ASN A 592 43.48 47.56 60.14
C ASN A 592 43.96 46.63 59.04
N LYS A 593 43.08 46.31 58.08
CA LYS A 593 43.40 45.49 56.91
C LYS A 593 44.18 46.33 55.89
N LEU A 594 45.42 45.94 55.65
CA LEU A 594 46.29 46.53 54.65
C LEU A 594 46.13 45.84 53.30
N VAL A 595 45.81 44.54 53.30
CA VAL A 595 45.48 43.75 52.11
C VAL A 595 44.33 42.79 52.45
N GLU A 596 43.34 42.69 51.57
CA GLU A 596 42.30 41.65 51.62
C GLU A 596 41.94 41.26 50.18
N ALA A 597 42.35 40.05 49.77
CA ALA A 597 42.19 39.62 48.38
C ALA A 597 42.21 38.08 48.23
N GLU A 598 41.69 37.62 47.10
CA GLU A 598 41.90 36.27 46.58
C GLU A 598 43.22 36.22 45.79
N ILE A 599 44.05 35.22 46.07
CA ILE A 599 45.29 34.98 45.31
C ILE A 599 44.95 34.22 44.03
N LEU A 600 44.99 34.95 42.91
CA LEU A 600 44.72 34.43 41.58
C LEU A 600 45.99 33.94 40.85
N PRO A 601 45.86 33.04 39.87
CA PRO A 601 44.63 32.31 39.49
C PRO A 601 44.30 31.18 40.48
N PRO A 602 43.08 30.60 40.49
CA PRO A 602 42.81 29.38 41.24
C PRO A 602 43.76 28.25 40.86
N ILE A 603 44.10 27.37 41.80
CA ILE A 603 44.93 26.20 41.54
C ILE A 603 44.02 25.03 41.14
N VAL A 604 44.33 24.33 40.06
CA VAL A 604 43.77 23.00 39.79
C VAL A 604 44.76 21.98 40.33
N VAL A 605 44.33 21.14 41.26
CA VAL A 605 45.17 20.14 41.92
C VAL A 605 45.70 19.19 40.86
N ALA A 606 47.02 19.18 40.68
CA ALA A 606 47.65 18.47 39.57
C ALA A 606 47.79 16.96 39.86
N ASN A 607 48.01 16.60 41.12
CA ASN A 607 48.20 15.22 41.57
C ASN A 607 47.49 14.98 42.90
N ASP A 608 47.08 13.75 43.17
CA ASP A 608 46.48 13.37 44.44
C ASP A 608 47.44 13.64 45.62
N HIS A 609 46.99 14.40 46.62
CA HIS A 609 47.79 14.76 47.78
C HIS A 609 48.13 13.55 48.68
N SER A 610 47.44 12.42 48.52
CA SER A 610 47.76 11.16 49.20
C SER A 610 49.06 10.50 48.69
N LEU A 611 49.51 10.87 47.49
CA LEU A 611 50.71 10.30 46.89
C LEU A 611 52.00 10.99 47.40
N PRO A 612 53.15 10.30 47.42
CA PRO A 612 54.44 10.92 47.71
C PRO A 612 54.72 12.12 46.80
N GLY A 613 55.03 13.28 47.38
CA GLY A 613 55.24 14.53 46.64
C GLY A 613 53.96 15.32 46.35
N GLY A 614 52.79 14.85 46.79
CA GLY A 614 51.52 15.57 46.70
C GLY A 614 51.46 16.79 47.63
N GLY A 615 50.79 17.84 47.15
CA GLY A 615 50.67 19.13 47.84
C GLY A 615 50.84 20.30 46.88
N GLU A 616 50.10 21.38 47.10
CA GLU A 616 50.19 22.59 46.29
C GLU A 616 51.09 23.61 46.98
N ASN A 617 52.28 23.83 46.43
CA ASN A 617 53.24 24.81 46.92
C ASN A 617 53.24 26.04 46.03
N PHE A 618 53.16 27.22 46.63
CA PHE A 618 53.20 28.47 45.90
C PHE A 618 53.86 29.57 46.74
N LEU A 619 54.46 30.52 46.04
CA LEU A 619 55.06 31.70 46.65
C LEU A 619 54.05 32.84 46.64
N VAL A 620 53.75 33.37 47.82
CA VAL A 620 52.93 34.57 47.96
C VAL A 620 53.79 35.79 47.66
N ASP A 621 53.39 36.56 46.64
CA ASP A 621 54.16 37.70 46.14
C ASP A 621 54.41 38.74 47.24
N PHE A 622 55.68 39.12 47.39
CA PHE A 622 56.10 40.06 48.42
C PHE A 622 55.47 41.44 48.23
N ALA A 623 55.56 42.01 47.02
CA ALA A 623 55.16 43.39 46.77
C ALA A 623 53.66 43.61 47.04
N THR A 624 52.84 42.64 46.62
CA THR A 624 51.38 42.73 46.69
C THR A 624 50.83 42.37 48.07
N TYR A 625 51.31 41.29 48.67
CA TYR A 625 50.63 40.65 49.82
C TYR A 625 51.40 40.75 51.14
N VAL A 626 52.62 41.29 51.15
CA VAL A 626 53.52 41.28 52.32
C VAL A 626 54.16 42.64 52.59
N GLN A 627 54.68 43.31 51.56
CA GLN A 627 55.37 44.60 51.64
C GLN A 627 54.58 45.70 52.38
N PRO A 628 53.23 45.80 52.29
CA PRO A 628 52.48 46.87 52.96
C PRO A 628 52.65 46.92 54.49
N ALA A 629 52.99 45.81 55.15
CA ALA A 629 53.21 45.78 56.61
C ALA A 629 54.68 45.63 56.96
N ILE A 630 55.21 46.47 57.86
CA ILE A 630 56.53 46.24 58.48
C ILE A 630 56.40 45.20 59.61
N LEU A 631 55.36 45.30 60.42
CA LEU A 631 54.92 44.32 61.39
C LEU A 631 53.44 44.07 61.14
N GLY A 632 53.02 42.81 61.08
CA GLY A 632 51.64 42.50 60.76
C GLY A 632 51.26 41.07 61.09
N ARG A 633 49.98 40.78 60.86
CA ARG A 633 49.38 39.46 61.00
C ARG A 633 48.70 39.10 59.69
N VAL A 634 48.93 37.89 59.22
CA VAL A 634 48.23 37.32 58.08
C VAL A 634 47.19 36.34 58.59
N GLU A 635 45.99 36.40 58.02
CA GLU A 635 44.99 35.35 58.07
C GLU A 635 44.84 34.78 56.65
N SER A 636 45.00 33.46 56.51
CA SER A 636 44.86 32.78 55.23
C SER A 636 44.03 31.52 55.35
N TYR A 637 43.11 31.32 54.41
CA TYR A 637 42.33 30.10 54.24
C TYR A 637 42.13 29.83 52.75
N TYR A 638 41.59 28.67 52.42
CA TYR A 638 41.24 28.32 51.04
C TYR A 638 39.88 27.64 50.98
N THR A 639 39.26 27.69 49.81
CA THR A 639 38.05 26.92 49.49
C THR A 639 38.35 25.92 48.39
N VAL A 640 37.71 24.77 48.43
CA VAL A 640 37.85 23.69 47.45
C VAL A 640 36.53 23.51 46.72
N LEU A 641 36.59 23.35 45.41
CA LEU A 641 35.54 22.75 44.60
C LEU A 641 36.08 21.41 44.09
N LYS A 642 35.43 20.31 44.44
CA LYS A 642 35.84 18.98 43.98
C LYS A 642 35.69 18.88 42.45
N ALA A 643 36.41 17.93 41.86
CA ALA A 643 36.32 17.67 40.42
C ALA A 643 34.90 17.33 39.90
N ASP A 644 33.99 16.93 40.79
CA ASP A 644 32.56 16.72 40.47
C ASP A 644 31.81 18.04 40.15
N GLY A 645 32.43 19.20 40.38
CA GLY A 645 31.87 20.51 40.10
C GLY A 645 30.79 20.97 41.07
N VAL A 646 30.51 20.20 42.13
CA VAL A 646 29.40 20.46 43.07
C VAL A 646 29.83 20.42 44.53
N THR A 647 30.70 19.49 44.93
CA THR A 647 31.09 19.34 46.33
C THR A 647 32.09 20.43 46.69
N GLN A 648 31.80 21.21 47.74
CA GLN A 648 32.62 22.34 48.17
C GLN A 648 33.05 22.22 49.63
N GLY A 649 34.16 22.85 49.99
CA GLY A 649 34.59 22.96 51.39
C GLY A 649 35.46 24.17 51.65
N LYS A 650 35.55 24.58 52.92
CA LYS A 650 36.41 25.67 53.39
C LYS A 650 37.40 25.17 54.44
N SER A 651 38.67 25.51 54.29
CA SER A 651 39.68 25.17 55.29
C SER A 651 39.63 26.12 56.50
N PRO A 652 40.14 25.66 57.68
CA PRO A 652 40.37 26.54 58.80
C PRO A 652 41.35 27.67 58.44
N THR A 653 41.16 28.85 59.04
CA THR A 653 42.06 29.99 58.88
C THR A 653 43.38 29.76 59.60
N ALA A 654 44.49 29.79 58.88
CA ALA A 654 45.84 29.81 59.44
C ALA A 654 46.25 31.26 59.74
N VAL A 655 46.92 31.45 60.88
CA VAL A 655 47.43 32.76 61.32
C VAL A 655 48.96 32.76 61.30
N LEU A 656 49.54 33.78 60.66
CA LEU A 656 50.99 33.97 60.56
C LEU A 656 51.38 35.39 60.98
N LEU A 657 52.31 35.53 61.92
CA LEU A 657 52.89 36.82 62.26
C LEU A 657 54.04 37.17 61.32
N VAL A 658 53.99 38.34 60.71
CA VAL A 658 54.95 38.79 59.70
C VAL A 658 55.75 39.96 60.27
N SER A 659 57.08 39.85 60.23
CA SER A 659 57.99 40.93 60.61
C SER A 659 59.07 41.17 59.55
N ARG A 660 59.08 42.36 58.98
CA ARG A 660 60.16 42.81 58.10
C ARG A 660 61.31 43.48 58.86
N ARG A 661 61.35 43.40 60.19
CA ARG A 661 62.46 43.90 61.01
C ARG A 661 63.50 42.82 61.20
N ASN A 662 64.77 43.16 60.99
CA ASN A 662 65.91 42.32 61.36
C ASN A 662 66.33 42.55 62.83
N ALA A 663 67.31 41.79 63.33
CA ALA A 663 67.81 41.89 64.70
C ALA A 663 68.46 43.25 65.05
N GLU A 664 68.83 44.03 64.03
CA GLU A 664 69.46 45.36 64.14
C GLU A 664 68.46 46.49 63.86
N PHE A 665 67.15 46.21 63.85
CA PHE A 665 66.06 47.14 63.53
C PHE A 665 66.03 47.67 62.08
N GLY A 666 66.86 47.15 61.19
CA GLY A 666 66.76 47.38 59.74
C GLY A 666 65.53 46.68 59.14
N ILE A 667 65.03 47.21 58.02
CA ILE A 667 63.89 46.64 57.29
C ILE A 667 64.39 45.85 56.08
N CYS A 668 64.00 44.57 55.96
CA CYS A 668 64.29 43.79 54.76
C CYS A 668 63.25 44.04 53.65
N GLY A 669 63.73 44.02 52.40
CA GLY A 669 62.95 44.36 51.20
C GLY A 669 62.73 45.87 51.01
N ALA A 670 62.23 46.27 49.85
CA ALA A 670 61.96 47.68 49.56
C ALA A 670 60.94 48.27 50.58
N PRO A 671 61.15 49.50 51.11
CA PRO A 671 60.22 50.10 52.07
C PRO A 671 58.79 50.11 51.49
N PRO A 672 57.74 50.08 52.34
CA PRO A 672 56.37 50.21 51.86
C PRO A 672 56.30 51.46 50.97
N VAL A 673 55.73 51.34 49.78
CA VAL A 673 55.41 52.51 48.99
C VAL A 673 54.38 53.27 49.82
N THR A 674 54.77 54.40 50.42
CA THR A 674 53.82 55.31 51.04
C THR A 674 52.78 55.66 49.97
N PRO A 675 51.48 55.60 50.30
CA PRO A 675 50.39 55.66 49.33
C PRO A 675 50.46 56.87 48.39
#